data_AF-A0A383W280-F1
#
_entry.id   AF-A0A383W280-F1
#
_cell.length_a   1.000
_cell.length_b   1.000
_cell.length_c   1.000
_cell.angle_alpha   90.00
_cell.angle_beta   90.00
_cell.angle_gamma   90.00
#
_symmetry.space_group_name_H-M   'P 1'
#
loop_
_entity.id
_entity.type
_entity.pdbx_description
1 polymer ?
#
loop_
_entity_poly.entity_id
_entity_poly.type
_entity_poly.pdbx_seq_one_letter_code
_entity_poly.pdbx_strand_id
1 'polypeptide(L)'
;MGITEQQTRARCSAVQCSSSSSSSSSSSSSSSSSSSSSSSSSTSSSSSSSSSSHAQVTSGLRYSMLLCMCWLALTAQLVASRDNSSSSSSSSCAARTILVVGSVNMDIIVHVHRLPGPGETTIAASPSAATAVGGKGANQAVAAARLARGSPLTPQPHTRFVCKFGNDSHAATLQRELAAAGVDISGCGVLPLLPSGQGLVLLEPDGTASSVVLGGANSGWREGEPVSQLLHGAAVVLLQREVPEHVNMAVAAAAAAVGVLVIQDVGGEERPLPAALLPLLSYLAPNQPELQALTGMPTDTQEQVVAAAMSLIKRGVSNVLVTLAERGALLVAAHGSVTRQEALPVPGGAVVDATAAGDAFRAGFAVGLVEGQPLQACLRLAAAAGALAVSRLGAVPSLPSRAEVEALLALHGGSTLQQQQQQQQGEAGEQQPVTAAAEPSTRKQCGHTRAALPPATCPYKFASRLNSMRARRDLAAAADGGDDVLGWIQRQGRVRGLSLVDLNYPQHSEGLTTEQVLQALQEAGLQARAVCIRFPAEFRLGAFSNPAAGLRQAAVELAVAGCGWAARLGAPELIVWSPYDGYDYHFQVDYLAAWQHTVEAFQALADACPPGIRVSLEFKPTDASSRFAIVPSTGAALLLAQQVSRPNFGLTLDMGHLLLAGENPAQSVAMVGAAGKLFGLQLNDAHVRLGAEDGLAFGSVNPVAALEVVRWMQRSGYDGHVYFDTFPLNEDPVREAEYNVRRFKALWSKAARLAASGLDGFAAAHDGMGVLEALEALEAGEEPSQATTAGCGCECSADDGHGECKQQQQQQQQ
;
A
#
# COMPACT_ATOMS: atom_id res chain seq x y z
N MET A 1 -49.80 -8.35 6.79
CA MET A 1 -50.89 -8.25 5.80
C MET A 1 -50.21 -8.03 4.45
N GLY A 2 -49.86 -9.09 3.70
CA GLY A 2 -50.63 -9.67 2.58
C GLY A 2 -50.30 -8.89 1.29
N ILE A 3 -49.67 -9.42 0.22
CA ILE A 3 -50.01 -10.57 -0.65
C ILE A 3 -48.75 -10.87 -1.52
N THR A 4 -48.00 -11.95 -1.27
CA THR A 4 -47.81 -13.25 -1.99
C THR A 4 -46.94 -13.34 -3.26
N GLU A 5 -45.99 -14.28 -3.19
CA GLU A 5 -45.01 -14.81 -4.16
C GLU A 5 -45.60 -15.73 -5.25
N GLN A 6 -44.82 -15.96 -6.32
CA GLN A 6 -44.96 -17.16 -7.17
C GLN A 6 -43.60 -17.74 -7.61
N GLN A 7 -43.42 -19.03 -7.32
CA GLN A 7 -42.36 -19.93 -7.80
C GLN A 7 -42.75 -20.60 -9.13
N THR A 8 -41.76 -20.99 -9.95
CA THR A 8 -41.97 -22.11 -10.90
C THR A 8 -40.71 -22.97 -11.09
N ARG A 9 -40.93 -24.28 -11.00
CA ARG A 9 -39.98 -25.40 -11.09
C ARG A 9 -39.64 -25.81 -12.53
N ALA A 10 -38.47 -26.43 -12.66
CA ALA A 10 -37.98 -27.16 -13.84
C ALA A 10 -38.77 -28.46 -14.14
N ARG A 11 -38.81 -28.83 -15.42
CA ARG A 11 -39.11 -30.19 -15.93
C ARG A 11 -38.18 -30.52 -17.10
N CYS A 12 -37.48 -31.66 -16.98
CA CYS A 12 -36.88 -32.38 -18.10
C CYS A 12 -37.95 -33.19 -18.85
N SER A 13 -37.83 -33.27 -20.17
CA SER A 13 -38.38 -34.35 -20.98
C SER A 13 -37.45 -34.67 -22.15
N ALA A 14 -37.10 -35.94 -22.26
CA ALA A 14 -36.33 -36.54 -23.34
C ALA A 14 -37.16 -36.63 -24.64
N VAL A 15 -36.47 -36.64 -25.79
CA VAL A 15 -37.00 -37.11 -27.07
C VAL A 15 -35.94 -38.02 -27.72
N GLN A 16 -36.35 -39.26 -27.98
CA GLN A 16 -35.72 -40.27 -28.82
C GLN A 16 -36.01 -40.02 -30.32
N CYS A 17 -35.18 -40.63 -31.18
CA CYS A 17 -35.41 -41.13 -32.56
C CYS A 17 -34.17 -40.78 -33.42
N SER A 18 -33.57 -41.62 -34.27
CA SER A 18 -33.78 -43.01 -34.69
C SER A 18 -32.51 -43.44 -35.45
N SER A 19 -32.30 -44.75 -35.49
CA SER A 19 -31.28 -45.50 -36.22
C SER A 19 -31.25 -45.30 -37.74
N SER A 20 -30.05 -45.39 -38.34
CA SER A 20 -29.86 -46.01 -39.68
C SER A 20 -28.48 -46.68 -39.77
N SER A 21 -28.53 -47.96 -40.11
CA SER A 21 -27.48 -48.95 -40.27
C SER A 21 -26.79 -48.89 -41.65
N SER A 22 -25.52 -49.29 -41.75
CA SER A 22 -25.05 -50.38 -42.66
C SER A 22 -23.51 -50.55 -42.72
N SER A 23 -23.08 -51.82 -42.52
CA SER A 23 -21.96 -52.59 -43.12
C SER A 23 -20.55 -51.97 -43.22
N SER A 24 -19.41 -52.63 -42.96
CA SER A 24 -19.06 -54.06 -43.07
C SER A 24 -17.63 -54.35 -42.56
N SER A 25 -17.44 -55.58 -42.05
CA SER A 25 -16.27 -56.50 -42.16
C SER A 25 -14.91 -56.24 -41.46
N SER A 26 -14.61 -57.21 -40.58
CA SER A 26 -13.36 -58.01 -40.36
C SER A 26 -12.15 -57.35 -39.67
N SER A 27 -11.40 -57.98 -38.74
CA SER A 27 -11.33 -59.36 -38.20
C SER A 27 -10.36 -59.42 -37.00
N SER A 28 -10.57 -60.39 -36.08
CA SER A 28 -9.61 -61.05 -35.15
C SER A 28 -8.86 -60.19 -34.10
N SER A 29 -8.65 -60.57 -32.84
CA SER A 29 -8.85 -61.82 -32.09
C SER A 29 -8.50 -61.58 -30.60
N SER A 30 -9.15 -62.34 -29.70
CA SER A 30 -8.70 -62.83 -28.37
C SER A 30 -8.33 -61.80 -27.29
N SER A 31 -8.75 -61.88 -26.03
CA SER A 31 -9.43 -62.95 -25.29
C SER A 31 -9.73 -62.44 -23.87
N SER A 32 -10.89 -62.85 -23.34
CA SER A 32 -11.16 -63.25 -21.94
C SER A 32 -10.86 -62.26 -20.80
N SER A 33 -11.74 -62.01 -19.84
CA SER A 33 -13.04 -62.58 -19.51
C SER A 33 -13.53 -61.89 -18.24
N SER A 34 -14.79 -61.46 -18.28
CA SER A 34 -15.82 -61.55 -17.23
C SER A 34 -15.45 -61.09 -15.80
N SER A 35 -16.01 -59.98 -15.35
CA SER A 35 -17.36 -59.87 -14.77
C SER A 35 -17.38 -60.45 -13.35
N SER A 36 -17.91 -59.79 -12.33
CA SER A 36 -19.29 -59.39 -12.07
C SER A 36 -19.40 -59.62 -10.55
N SER A 37 -20.12 -58.89 -9.72
CA SER A 37 -21.09 -57.83 -9.91
C SER A 37 -21.56 -57.45 -8.50
N SER A 38 -22.29 -56.33 -8.46
CA SER A 38 -23.56 -56.18 -7.74
C SER A 38 -23.55 -56.03 -6.22
N SER A 39 -23.95 -54.80 -5.82
CA SER A 39 -25.09 -54.47 -4.93
C SER A 39 -25.01 -54.92 -3.47
N SER A 40 -25.39 -54.16 -2.45
CA SER A 40 -26.20 -52.95 -2.31
C SER A 40 -26.28 -52.64 -0.81
N SER A 41 -26.58 -51.38 -0.45
CA SER A 41 -27.41 -50.91 0.70
C SER A 41 -27.50 -51.80 1.96
N SER A 42 -27.36 -51.34 3.20
CA SER A 42 -27.67 -50.06 3.85
C SER A 42 -27.60 -50.31 5.38
N THR A 43 -27.32 -49.27 6.18
CA THR A 43 -27.84 -49.00 7.56
C THR A 43 -27.84 -50.14 8.60
N SER A 44 -27.46 -50.02 9.86
CA SER A 44 -27.13 -48.93 10.77
C SER A 44 -26.85 -49.57 12.15
N SER A 45 -26.29 -48.78 13.07
CA SER A 45 -26.53 -48.83 14.53
C SER A 45 -26.03 -50.02 15.37
N SER A 46 -24.89 -49.76 16.01
CA SER A 46 -24.67 -49.72 17.48
C SER A 46 -24.62 -51.00 18.35
N SER A 47 -23.52 -51.01 19.10
CA SER A 47 -23.33 -51.38 20.52
C SER A 47 -23.00 -52.82 20.93
N SER A 48 -21.74 -52.93 21.38
CA SER A 48 -21.23 -53.62 22.58
C SER A 48 -21.24 -55.15 22.62
N SER A 49 -20.04 -55.75 22.67
CA SER A 49 -19.47 -56.28 23.92
C SER A 49 -18.08 -56.93 23.72
N SER A 50 -17.11 -56.42 24.48
CA SER A 50 -16.02 -57.13 25.19
C SER A 50 -15.23 -58.27 24.52
N SER A 51 -13.90 -58.05 24.41
CA SER A 51 -12.82 -58.85 25.05
C SER A 51 -11.65 -59.14 24.10
N SER A 52 -10.56 -58.40 24.24
CA SER A 52 -9.17 -58.90 24.11
C SER A 52 -8.18 -57.77 24.30
N SER A 53 -7.94 -57.44 25.57
CA SER A 53 -6.74 -56.73 26.03
C SER A 53 -5.65 -57.74 26.33
N HIS A 54 -4.47 -57.59 25.72
CA HIS A 54 -3.15 -57.61 26.40
C HIS A 54 -2.02 -57.66 25.38
N ALA A 55 -1.52 -56.49 24.98
CA ALA A 55 -0.10 -56.20 24.69
C ALA A 55 0.07 -54.89 23.91
N GLN A 56 -0.13 -53.72 24.56
CA GLN A 56 0.38 -52.42 24.05
C GLN A 56 0.17 -51.26 25.05
N VAL A 57 0.60 -51.42 26.31
CA VAL A 57 0.69 -50.30 27.27
C VAL A 57 1.92 -50.47 28.15
N THR A 58 3.13 -50.28 27.60
CA THR A 58 4.36 -50.18 28.41
C THR A 58 5.41 -49.22 27.85
N SER A 59 5.20 -48.56 26.71
CA SER A 59 6.17 -47.59 26.13
C SER A 59 5.92 -46.12 26.51
N GLY A 60 4.71 -45.75 26.96
CA GLY A 60 4.34 -44.34 27.25
C GLY A 60 4.75 -43.81 28.63
N LEU A 61 4.93 -44.66 29.65
CA LEU A 61 5.24 -44.21 31.01
C LEU A 61 6.73 -43.92 31.25
N ARG A 62 7.66 -44.44 30.43
CA ARG A 62 9.09 -44.19 30.61
C ARG A 62 9.56 -42.84 30.06
N TYR A 63 8.83 -42.25 29.10
CA TYR A 63 9.16 -40.94 28.53
C TYR A 63 8.67 -39.77 29.41
N SER A 64 7.53 -39.92 30.09
CA SER A 64 6.98 -38.87 30.96
C SER A 64 7.74 -38.72 32.29
N MET A 65 8.33 -39.82 32.81
CA MET A 65 9.14 -39.79 34.03
C MET A 65 10.54 -39.21 33.82
N LEU A 66 11.16 -39.39 32.64
CA LEU A 66 12.46 -38.78 32.32
C LEU A 66 12.38 -37.26 32.13
N LEU A 67 11.29 -36.76 31.53
CA LEU A 67 11.06 -35.32 31.36
C LEU A 67 10.78 -34.61 32.70
N CYS A 68 10.07 -35.26 33.63
CA CYS A 68 9.82 -34.73 34.97
C CYS A 68 11.10 -34.69 35.84
N MET A 69 11.98 -35.69 35.72
CA MET A 69 13.26 -35.75 36.44
C MET A 69 14.29 -34.72 35.91
N CYS A 70 14.31 -34.44 34.60
CA CYS A 70 15.13 -33.36 34.05
C CYS A 70 14.65 -31.96 34.46
N TRP A 71 13.33 -31.76 34.65
CA TRP A 71 12.78 -30.47 35.06
C TRP A 71 13.02 -30.16 36.55
N LEU A 72 13.00 -31.20 37.41
CA LEU A 72 13.37 -31.10 38.82
C LEU A 72 14.89 -30.88 39.03
N ALA A 73 15.74 -31.43 38.15
CA ALA A 73 17.19 -31.19 38.21
C ALA A 73 17.57 -29.76 37.77
N LEU A 74 16.84 -29.18 36.81
CA LEU A 74 17.08 -27.81 36.32
C LEU A 74 16.60 -26.74 37.31
N THR A 75 15.52 -27.01 38.06
CA THR A 75 15.01 -26.12 39.11
C THR A 75 15.87 -26.14 40.37
N ALA A 76 16.54 -27.25 40.69
CA ALA A 76 17.48 -27.33 41.80
C ALA A 76 18.81 -26.57 41.55
N GLN A 77 19.24 -26.43 40.30
CA GLN A 77 20.45 -25.67 39.96
C GLN A 77 20.23 -24.14 39.92
N LEU A 78 18.99 -23.67 39.68
CA LEU A 78 18.66 -22.24 39.61
C LEU A 78 18.39 -21.59 40.97
N VAL A 79 18.11 -22.37 42.02
CA VAL A 79 17.91 -21.85 43.39
C VAL A 79 19.24 -21.73 44.15
N ALA A 80 20.32 -22.38 43.70
CA ALA A 80 21.60 -22.41 44.41
C ALA A 80 22.61 -21.30 44.02
N SER A 81 22.31 -20.43 43.05
CA SER A 81 23.25 -19.40 42.57
C SER A 81 22.85 -17.95 42.90
N ARG A 82 21.88 -17.74 43.81
CA ARG A 82 21.61 -16.42 44.41
C ARG A 82 22.40 -16.27 45.70
N ASP A 83 23.72 -16.16 45.59
CA ASP A 83 24.56 -15.40 46.53
C ASP A 83 26.01 -15.36 46.04
N ASN A 84 26.63 -14.18 46.18
CA ASN A 84 28.01 -13.79 45.87
C ASN A 84 28.46 -13.70 44.39
N SER A 85 28.56 -12.47 43.88
CA SER A 85 29.87 -11.81 43.72
C SER A 85 29.74 -10.45 43.02
N SER A 86 30.25 -9.43 43.69
CA SER A 86 30.66 -8.15 43.11
C SER A 86 31.87 -8.36 42.20
N SER A 87 31.69 -8.16 40.89
CA SER A 87 32.82 -7.85 40.00
C SER A 87 32.35 -7.06 38.78
N SER A 88 32.98 -5.90 38.62
CA SER A 88 32.90 -5.00 37.49
C SER A 88 33.62 -5.60 36.27
N SER A 89 32.92 -5.87 35.16
CA SER A 89 33.51 -5.81 33.82
C SER A 89 32.49 -5.99 32.68
N SER A 90 32.67 -5.15 31.67
CA SER A 90 32.18 -5.21 30.28
C SER A 90 30.75 -4.76 30.02
N SER A 91 30.66 -3.58 29.39
CA SER A 91 29.46 -2.95 28.84
C SER A 91 28.69 -3.91 27.93
N SER A 92 27.62 -4.51 28.45
CA SER A 92 26.61 -5.19 27.64
C SER A 92 26.02 -4.18 26.67
N CYS A 93 25.96 -4.51 25.37
CA CYS A 93 25.10 -3.82 24.42
C CYS A 93 23.67 -3.89 24.98
N ALA A 94 23.20 -2.81 25.60
CA ALA A 94 21.93 -2.82 26.33
C ALA A 94 20.81 -3.29 25.39
N ALA A 95 19.97 -4.22 25.84
CA ALA A 95 18.75 -4.58 25.13
C ALA A 95 17.90 -3.30 24.96
N ARG A 96 17.46 -3.01 23.72
CA ARG A 96 16.71 -1.78 23.38
C ARG A 96 15.47 -2.03 22.51
N THR A 97 15.08 -3.29 22.33
CA THR A 97 13.85 -3.62 21.59
C THR A 97 12.64 -3.55 22.52
N ILE A 98 11.58 -2.87 22.07
CA ILE A 98 10.23 -3.03 22.59
C ILE A 98 9.53 -4.05 21.70
N LEU A 99 9.29 -5.24 22.23
CA LEU A 99 8.56 -6.29 21.51
C LEU A 99 7.08 -6.16 21.81
N VAL A 100 6.25 -6.14 20.78
CA VAL A 100 4.79 -6.20 20.92
C VAL A 100 4.31 -7.51 20.29
N VAL A 101 3.52 -8.29 21.02
CA VAL A 101 2.87 -9.49 20.48
C VAL A 101 1.37 -9.34 20.63
N GLY A 102 0.64 -9.31 19.52
CA GLY A 102 -0.80 -9.11 19.62
C GLY A 102 -1.56 -9.01 18.32
N SER A 103 -2.77 -8.47 18.45
CA SER A 103 -3.76 -8.34 17.38
C SER A 103 -3.46 -7.18 16.43
N VAL A 104 -3.84 -7.38 15.18
CA VAL A 104 -3.94 -6.33 14.17
C VAL A 104 -5.31 -6.42 13.50
N ASN A 105 -6.01 -5.29 13.42
CA ASN A 105 -7.34 -5.21 12.85
C ASN A 105 -7.41 -4.12 11.79
N MET A 106 -8.26 -4.32 10.79
CA MET A 106 -8.85 -3.21 10.04
C MET A 106 -10.11 -2.78 10.78
N ASP A 107 -10.09 -1.60 11.40
CA ASP A 107 -11.22 -1.07 12.14
C ASP A 107 -12.15 -0.29 11.20
N ILE A 108 -13.44 -0.56 11.30
CA ILE A 108 -14.53 0.17 10.66
C ILE A 108 -15.19 1.01 11.74
N ILE A 109 -15.07 2.33 11.61
CA ILE A 109 -15.56 3.29 12.59
C ILE A 109 -16.91 3.83 12.10
N VAL A 110 -17.94 3.60 12.90
CA VAL A 110 -19.33 4.01 12.64
C VAL A 110 -19.76 4.98 13.72
N HIS A 111 -20.06 6.22 13.32
CA HIS A 111 -20.64 7.21 14.24
C HIS A 111 -22.10 6.87 14.51
N VAL A 112 -22.47 6.78 15.80
CA VAL A 112 -23.83 6.51 16.27
C VAL A 112 -24.26 7.58 17.27
N HIS A 113 -25.56 7.84 17.41
CA HIS A 113 -26.06 8.75 18.44
C HIS A 113 -26.04 8.11 19.84
N ARG A 114 -26.28 6.81 19.89
CA ARG A 114 -26.20 5.94 21.06
C ARG A 114 -26.07 4.49 20.61
N LEU A 115 -25.62 3.60 21.49
CA LEU A 115 -25.62 2.17 21.22
C LEU A 115 -27.06 1.61 21.03
N PRO A 116 -27.29 0.73 20.05
CA PRO A 116 -28.59 0.11 19.84
C PRO A 116 -28.95 -0.86 20.96
N GLY A 117 -30.20 -0.84 21.41
CA GLY A 117 -30.73 -1.83 22.34
C GLY A 117 -31.10 -3.16 21.65
N PRO A 118 -31.39 -4.23 22.42
CA PRO A 118 -31.85 -5.50 21.85
C PRO A 118 -33.10 -5.33 20.98
N GLY A 119 -33.02 -5.78 19.72
CA GLY A 119 -34.12 -5.71 18.75
C GLY A 119 -34.32 -4.33 18.09
N GLU A 120 -33.49 -3.35 18.41
CA GLU A 120 -33.54 -2.01 17.83
C GLU A 120 -32.78 -1.94 16.50
N THR A 121 -33.30 -1.15 15.55
CA THR A 121 -32.54 -0.73 14.36
C THR A 121 -32.22 0.75 14.48
N THR A 122 -30.95 1.09 14.56
CA THR A 122 -30.47 2.47 14.64
C THR A 122 -29.80 2.86 13.31
N ILE A 123 -30.07 4.07 12.84
CA ILE A 123 -29.39 4.64 11.69
C ILE A 123 -28.10 5.32 12.18
N ALA A 124 -26.99 5.10 11.47
CA ALA A 124 -25.72 5.75 11.78
C ALA A 124 -25.86 7.29 11.70
N ALA A 125 -25.14 8.00 12.56
CA ALA A 125 -25.12 9.45 12.59
C ALA A 125 -24.42 10.07 11.36
N SER A 126 -23.63 9.27 10.64
CA SER A 126 -22.96 9.64 9.39
C SER A 126 -23.37 8.70 8.24
N PRO A 127 -23.52 9.20 7.00
CA PRO A 127 -23.79 8.35 5.83
C PRO A 127 -22.60 7.48 5.40
N SER A 128 -21.41 7.67 6.00
CA SER A 128 -20.20 6.90 5.69
C SER A 128 -19.50 6.42 6.97
N ALA A 129 -18.92 5.23 6.89
CA ALA A 129 -17.97 4.73 7.88
C ALA A 129 -16.53 5.08 7.48
N ALA A 130 -15.67 5.33 8.46
CA ALA A 130 -14.23 5.45 8.24
C ALA A 130 -13.56 4.09 8.42
N THR A 131 -12.39 3.90 7.81
CA THR A 131 -11.55 2.71 8.04
C THR A 131 -10.16 3.13 8.48
N ALA A 132 -9.60 2.41 9.45
CA ALA A 132 -8.28 2.70 10.00
C ALA A 132 -7.60 1.41 10.47
N VAL A 133 -6.28 1.45 10.61
CA VAL A 133 -5.56 0.38 11.31
C VAL A 133 -5.89 0.46 12.80
N GLY A 134 -6.22 -0.70 13.36
CA GLY A 134 -6.48 -0.87 14.78
C GLY A 134 -6.07 -2.25 15.28
N GLY A 135 -6.69 -2.67 16.38
CA GLY A 135 -6.23 -3.79 17.19
C GLY A 135 -5.20 -3.34 18.23
N LYS A 136 -5.35 -3.83 19.46
CA LYS A 136 -4.55 -3.37 20.62
C LYS A 136 -3.06 -3.55 20.39
N GLY A 137 -2.64 -4.68 19.82
CA GLY A 137 -1.24 -4.94 19.50
C GLY A 137 -0.68 -3.92 18.50
N ALA A 138 -1.40 -3.67 17.41
CA ALA A 138 -0.99 -2.70 16.40
C ALA A 138 -0.94 -1.26 16.96
N ASN A 139 -1.93 -0.85 17.75
CA ASN A 139 -1.95 0.46 18.40
C ASN A 139 -0.74 0.66 19.32
N GLN A 140 -0.45 -0.33 20.16
CA GLN A 140 0.70 -0.30 21.07
C GLN A 140 2.03 -0.25 20.30
N ALA A 141 2.16 -1.04 19.23
CA ALA A 141 3.35 -1.06 18.39
C ALA A 141 3.60 0.27 17.68
N VAL A 142 2.57 0.86 17.07
CA VAL A 142 2.69 2.16 16.39
C VAL A 142 3.00 3.27 17.40
N ALA A 143 2.30 3.30 18.53
CA ALA A 143 2.56 4.28 19.58
C ALA A 143 4.01 4.18 20.08
N ALA A 144 4.48 2.96 20.40
CA ALA A 144 5.85 2.75 20.85
C ALA A 144 6.87 3.19 19.79
N ALA A 145 6.65 2.85 18.52
CA ALA A 145 7.54 3.25 17.43
C ALA A 145 7.61 4.78 17.26
N ARG A 146 6.46 5.48 17.28
CA ARG A 146 6.41 6.95 17.15
C ARG A 146 7.07 7.67 18.33
N LEU A 147 6.92 7.14 19.55
CA LEU A 147 7.53 7.69 20.76
C LEU A 147 9.04 7.39 20.85
N ALA A 148 9.50 6.26 20.29
CA ALA A 148 10.91 5.88 20.28
C ALA A 148 11.76 6.67 19.27
N ARG A 149 11.19 7.11 18.13
CA ARG A 149 11.89 7.86 17.06
C ARG A 149 12.47 9.23 17.48
N GLY A 150 12.13 9.71 18.67
CA GLY A 150 12.71 10.93 19.26
C GLY A 150 13.38 10.67 20.61
N SER A 151 13.65 9.41 20.94
CA SER A 151 14.27 9.05 22.21
C SER A 151 15.66 9.68 22.34
N PRO A 152 16.05 10.16 23.54
CA PRO A 152 17.39 10.69 23.78
C PRO A 152 18.49 9.61 23.79
N LEU A 153 18.12 8.32 23.81
CA LEU A 153 19.09 7.22 23.75
C LEU A 153 19.70 7.08 22.35
N THR A 154 21.00 6.76 22.31
CA THR A 154 21.72 6.43 21.05
C THR A 154 22.38 5.05 21.14
N PRO A 155 22.12 4.13 20.20
CA PRO A 155 21.00 4.15 19.25
C PRO A 155 19.63 4.20 19.95
N GLN A 156 18.65 4.77 19.25
CA GLN A 156 17.27 4.87 19.74
C GLN A 156 16.66 3.48 19.96
N PRO A 157 15.68 3.36 20.88
CA PRO A 157 14.89 2.14 21.00
C PRO A 157 14.20 1.83 19.67
N HIS A 158 14.01 0.54 19.39
CA HIS A 158 13.28 0.10 18.20
C HIS A 158 12.10 -0.77 18.61
N THR A 159 11.02 -0.69 17.85
CA THR A 159 9.80 -1.46 18.12
C THR A 159 9.68 -2.60 17.12
N ARG A 160 9.57 -3.83 17.63
CA ARG A 160 9.24 -5.02 16.84
C ARG A 160 7.84 -5.47 17.17
N PHE A 161 7.06 -5.79 16.14
CA PHE A 161 5.71 -6.32 16.29
C PHE A 161 5.63 -7.73 15.71
N VAL A 162 4.91 -8.61 16.40
CA VAL A 162 4.64 -9.98 15.98
C VAL A 162 3.14 -10.20 16.02
N CYS A 163 2.56 -10.36 14.83
CA CYS A 163 1.14 -10.65 14.64
C CYS A 163 0.94 -11.68 13.52
N LYS A 164 -0.33 -12.03 13.27
CA LYS A 164 -0.74 -12.85 12.13
C LYS A 164 -1.65 -12.02 11.22
N PHE A 165 -1.21 -11.80 9.99
CA PHE A 165 -2.04 -11.21 8.95
C PHE A 165 -2.93 -12.26 8.29
N GLY A 166 -4.10 -11.85 7.80
CA GLY A 166 -4.91 -12.71 6.95
C GLY A 166 -4.49 -12.69 5.49
N ASN A 167 -5.29 -13.31 4.64
CA ASN A 167 -5.12 -13.34 3.19
C ASN A 167 -6.31 -12.68 2.49
N ASP A 168 -6.54 -11.42 2.83
CA ASP A 168 -7.57 -10.56 2.24
C ASP A 168 -7.00 -9.22 1.80
N SER A 169 -7.85 -8.36 1.23
CA SER A 169 -7.45 -7.04 0.75
C SER A 169 -6.99 -6.09 1.87
N HIS A 170 -7.32 -6.37 3.13
CA HIS A 170 -6.88 -5.57 4.27
C HIS A 170 -5.42 -5.85 4.62
N ALA A 171 -4.94 -7.08 4.46
CA ALA A 171 -3.59 -7.50 4.87
C ALA A 171 -2.47 -6.59 4.33
N ALA A 172 -2.52 -6.25 3.04
CA ALA A 172 -1.53 -5.39 2.41
C ALA A 172 -1.53 -3.95 2.96
N THR A 173 -2.72 -3.41 3.28
CA THR A 173 -2.85 -2.10 3.93
C THR A 173 -2.31 -2.13 5.35
N LEU A 174 -2.68 -3.15 6.14
CA LEU A 174 -2.19 -3.30 7.52
C LEU A 174 -0.66 -3.37 7.57
N GLN A 175 -0.04 -4.17 6.71
CA GLN A 175 1.42 -4.29 6.62
C GLN A 175 2.09 -2.97 6.25
N ARG A 176 1.57 -2.28 5.24
CA ARG A 176 2.11 -1.01 4.74
C ARG A 176 2.03 0.10 5.79
N GLU A 177 0.90 0.25 6.46
CA GLU A 177 0.70 1.28 7.49
C GLU A 177 1.58 1.04 8.73
N LEU A 178 1.71 -0.22 9.18
CA LEU A 178 2.62 -0.59 10.26
C LEU A 178 4.09 -0.28 9.90
N ALA A 179 4.52 -0.65 8.69
CA ALA A 179 5.86 -0.37 8.20
C ALA A 179 6.13 1.14 8.06
N ALA A 180 5.18 1.92 7.54
CA ALA A 180 5.27 3.38 7.46
C ALA A 180 5.37 4.02 8.85
N ALA A 181 4.65 3.46 9.83
CA ALA A 181 4.77 3.82 11.24
C ALA A 181 6.10 3.39 11.89
N GLY A 182 6.99 2.69 11.17
CA GLY A 182 8.36 2.37 11.60
C GLY A 182 8.42 1.21 12.56
N VAL A 183 7.40 0.36 12.52
CA VAL A 183 7.34 -0.89 13.26
C VAL A 183 8.09 -1.96 12.47
N ASP A 184 9.04 -2.64 13.11
CA ASP A 184 9.65 -3.85 12.53
C ASP A 184 8.63 -5.00 12.56
N ILE A 185 8.08 -5.31 11.39
CA ILE A 185 7.10 -6.39 11.17
C ILE A 185 7.72 -7.67 10.61
N SER A 186 9.06 -7.79 10.59
CA SER A 186 9.76 -8.96 10.03
C SER A 186 9.43 -10.28 10.75
N GLY A 187 8.96 -10.19 12.00
CA GLY A 187 8.51 -11.34 12.80
C GLY A 187 7.05 -11.75 12.57
N CYS A 188 6.28 -11.00 11.77
CA CYS A 188 4.87 -11.29 11.54
C CYS A 188 4.67 -12.46 10.56
N GLY A 189 3.59 -13.22 10.76
CA GLY A 189 3.20 -14.32 9.88
C GLY A 189 1.95 -14.00 9.05
N VAL A 190 1.69 -14.81 8.02
CA VAL A 190 0.44 -14.77 7.25
C VAL A 190 -0.29 -16.11 7.42
N LEU A 191 -1.59 -16.07 7.66
CA LEU A 191 -2.45 -17.26 7.72
C LEU A 191 -3.37 -17.30 6.49
N PRO A 192 -3.04 -18.12 5.46
CA PRO A 192 -3.68 -18.04 4.15
C PRO A 192 -5.17 -18.43 4.13
N LEU A 193 -5.63 -19.11 5.17
CA LEU A 193 -7.00 -19.62 5.29
C LEU A 193 -7.91 -18.72 6.14
N LEU A 194 -7.41 -17.61 6.67
CA LEU A 194 -8.18 -16.69 7.51
C LEU A 194 -8.13 -15.26 6.94
N PRO A 195 -9.22 -14.48 7.06
CA PRO A 195 -9.17 -13.05 6.79
C PRO A 195 -8.37 -12.33 7.88
N SER A 196 -7.99 -11.09 7.63
CA SER A 196 -7.38 -10.22 8.64
C SER A 196 -8.38 -9.95 9.76
N GLY A 197 -7.87 -9.62 10.95
CA GLY A 197 -8.74 -9.15 12.03
C GLY A 197 -9.50 -7.90 11.61
N GLN A 198 -10.71 -7.72 12.13
CA GLN A 198 -11.52 -6.54 11.90
C GLN A 198 -12.14 -6.06 13.21
N GLY A 199 -12.20 -4.75 13.40
CA GLY A 199 -12.94 -4.12 14.48
C GLY A 199 -14.14 -3.36 13.94
N LEU A 200 -15.29 -3.44 14.60
CA LEU A 200 -16.41 -2.54 14.37
C LEU A 200 -16.50 -1.62 15.57
N VAL A 201 -16.12 -0.35 15.38
CA VAL A 201 -16.10 0.67 16.44
C VAL A 201 -17.34 1.54 16.30
N LEU A 202 -18.19 1.52 17.32
CA LEU A 202 -19.36 2.38 17.46
C LEU A 202 -18.96 3.57 18.32
N LEU A 203 -18.89 4.76 17.70
CA LEU A 203 -18.45 5.99 18.35
C LEU A 203 -19.64 6.92 18.60
N GLU A 204 -19.86 7.26 19.88
CA GLU A 204 -20.90 8.18 20.33
C GLU A 204 -20.42 9.65 20.28
N PRO A 205 -21.32 10.67 20.31
CA PRO A 205 -20.94 12.07 20.14
C PRO A 205 -20.05 12.65 21.25
N ASP A 206 -20.01 12.01 22.41
CA ASP A 206 -19.18 12.38 23.56
C ASP A 206 -17.76 11.77 23.52
N GLY A 207 -17.44 11.03 22.45
CA GLY A 207 -16.16 10.33 22.28
C GLY A 207 -16.11 8.96 22.96
N THR A 208 -17.20 8.50 23.57
CA THR A 208 -17.32 7.14 24.11
C THR A 208 -17.35 6.14 22.95
N ALA A 209 -16.51 5.11 23.04
CA ALA A 209 -16.38 4.09 22.02
C ALA A 209 -16.71 2.70 22.57
N SER A 210 -17.48 1.92 21.81
CA SER A 210 -17.68 0.49 22.03
C SER A 210 -17.29 -0.29 20.78
N SER A 211 -16.66 -1.45 20.95
CA SER A 211 -16.10 -2.21 19.81
C SER A 211 -16.53 -3.67 19.80
N VAL A 212 -16.84 -4.19 18.61
CA VAL A 212 -16.94 -5.63 18.35
C VAL A 212 -15.72 -6.06 17.54
N VAL A 213 -14.99 -7.06 18.02
CA VAL A 213 -13.78 -7.55 17.35
C VAL A 213 -14.05 -8.90 16.68
N LEU A 214 -13.78 -8.95 15.37
CA LEU A 214 -13.71 -10.17 14.58
C LEU A 214 -12.24 -10.59 14.51
N GLY A 215 -11.88 -11.63 15.28
CA GLY A 215 -10.46 -12.00 15.46
C GLY A 215 -9.72 -12.39 14.17
N GLY A 216 -10.40 -12.99 13.19
CA GLY A 216 -9.75 -13.40 11.92
C GLY A 216 -8.44 -14.17 12.17
N ALA A 217 -7.38 -13.76 11.48
CA ALA A 217 -6.03 -14.31 11.64
C ALA A 217 -5.46 -14.14 13.06
N ASN A 218 -5.91 -13.16 13.85
CA ASN A 218 -5.48 -13.00 15.25
C ASN A 218 -5.87 -14.20 16.12
N SER A 219 -6.89 -14.98 15.72
CA SER A 219 -7.31 -16.20 16.42
C SER A 219 -6.56 -17.46 15.97
N GLY A 220 -5.77 -17.39 14.90
CA GLY A 220 -5.21 -18.56 14.22
C GLY A 220 -3.81 -18.99 14.65
N TRP A 221 -3.33 -18.55 15.81
CA TRP A 221 -2.04 -18.98 16.36
C TRP A 221 -2.07 -20.46 16.73
N ARG A 222 -1.04 -21.21 16.33
CA ARG A 222 -0.93 -22.63 16.70
C ARG A 222 -0.33 -22.79 18.09
N GLU A 223 -0.85 -23.74 18.84
CA GLU A 223 -0.25 -24.15 20.11
C GLU A 223 1.17 -24.68 19.87
N GLY A 224 2.12 -24.25 20.72
CA GLY A 224 3.50 -24.71 20.65
C GLY A 224 4.38 -24.06 19.57
N GLU A 225 3.91 -22.98 18.92
CA GLU A 225 4.79 -22.19 18.04
C GLU A 225 6.03 -21.67 18.82
N PRO A 226 7.22 -21.68 18.20
CA PRO A 226 8.45 -21.27 18.86
C PRO A 226 8.46 -19.75 19.08
N VAL A 227 8.21 -19.33 20.32
CA VAL A 227 8.19 -17.90 20.71
C VAL A 227 9.50 -17.40 21.33
N SER A 228 10.41 -18.29 21.74
CA SER A 228 11.65 -17.92 22.42
C SER A 228 12.58 -17.05 21.57
N GLN A 229 12.60 -17.28 20.25
CA GLN A 229 13.40 -16.51 19.30
C GLN A 229 12.92 -15.05 19.19
N LEU A 230 11.65 -14.77 19.51
CA LEU A 230 11.07 -13.43 19.43
C LEU A 230 11.68 -12.46 20.45
N LEU A 231 12.20 -12.99 21.56
CA LEU A 231 12.71 -12.22 22.70
C LEU A 231 14.16 -11.73 22.52
N HIS A 232 14.82 -12.10 21.42
CA HIS A 232 16.20 -11.72 21.21
C HIS A 232 16.36 -10.19 21.11
N GLY A 233 17.10 -9.60 22.05
CA GLY A 233 17.31 -8.15 22.14
C GLY A 233 16.18 -7.35 22.81
N ALA A 234 15.09 -8.03 23.22
CA ALA A 234 13.96 -7.41 23.91
C ALA A 234 14.34 -6.94 25.32
N ALA A 235 13.99 -5.69 25.63
CA ALA A 235 14.04 -5.15 26.99
C ALA A 235 12.67 -5.24 27.68
N VAL A 236 11.61 -5.03 26.90
CA VAL A 236 10.21 -5.08 27.35
C VAL A 236 9.37 -5.81 26.30
N VAL A 237 8.40 -6.61 26.76
CA VAL A 237 7.32 -7.17 25.94
C VAL A 237 5.98 -6.58 26.35
N LEU A 238 5.20 -6.13 25.36
CA LEU A 238 3.79 -5.76 25.49
C LEU A 238 2.90 -6.89 24.99
N LEU A 239 1.98 -7.34 25.85
CA LEU A 239 0.96 -8.36 25.59
C LEU A 239 -0.45 -7.80 25.78
N GLN A 240 -1.44 -8.47 25.19
CA GLN A 240 -2.85 -8.02 25.16
C GLN A 240 -3.82 -9.22 25.04
N ARG A 241 -5.16 -9.00 25.04
CA ARG A 241 -6.17 -10.08 25.17
C ARG A 241 -7.10 -10.31 23.97
N GLU A 242 -6.64 -10.03 22.76
CA GLU A 242 -7.31 -10.27 21.47
C GLU A 242 -6.60 -11.34 20.61
N VAL A 243 -5.61 -12.03 21.19
CA VAL A 243 -5.04 -13.28 20.64
C VAL A 243 -5.29 -14.43 21.63
N PRO A 244 -5.18 -15.71 21.22
CA PRO A 244 -5.35 -16.83 22.13
C PRO A 244 -4.42 -16.75 23.35
N GLU A 245 -4.97 -16.99 24.54
CA GLU A 245 -4.25 -16.82 25.82
C GLU A 245 -3.01 -17.74 25.95
N HIS A 246 -2.97 -18.86 25.22
CA HIS A 246 -1.78 -19.72 25.16
C HIS A 246 -0.57 -18.99 24.57
N VAL A 247 -0.78 -17.99 23.71
CA VAL A 247 0.29 -17.15 23.14
C VAL A 247 0.88 -16.25 24.23
N ASN A 248 0.02 -15.55 24.99
CA ASN A 248 0.46 -14.71 26.12
C ASN A 248 1.24 -15.54 27.14
N MET A 249 0.73 -16.72 27.49
CA MET A 249 1.41 -17.65 28.41
C MET A 249 2.79 -18.05 27.91
N ALA A 250 2.89 -18.47 26.65
CA ALA A 250 4.15 -18.93 26.07
C ALA A 250 5.20 -17.79 26.01
N VAL A 251 4.78 -16.60 25.58
CA VAL A 251 5.68 -15.43 25.50
C VAL A 251 6.10 -14.96 26.89
N ALA A 252 5.17 -14.87 27.85
CA ALA A 252 5.48 -14.46 29.22
C ALA A 252 6.42 -15.45 29.92
N ALA A 253 6.21 -16.76 29.74
CA ALA A 253 7.09 -17.79 30.30
C ALA A 253 8.50 -17.71 29.72
N ALA A 254 8.60 -17.52 28.40
CA ALA A 254 9.89 -17.36 27.73
C ALA A 254 10.60 -16.07 28.17
N ALA A 255 9.88 -14.96 28.31
CA ALA A 255 10.43 -13.67 28.75
C ALA A 255 10.94 -13.74 30.19
N ALA A 256 10.17 -14.36 31.09
CA ALA A 256 10.57 -14.58 32.47
C ALA A 256 11.86 -15.42 32.58
N ALA A 257 12.04 -16.43 31.72
CA ALA A 257 13.23 -17.27 31.72
C ALA A 257 14.52 -16.53 31.32
N VAL A 258 14.42 -15.42 30.58
CA VAL A 258 15.57 -14.60 30.14
C VAL A 258 15.62 -13.21 30.80
N GLY A 259 14.73 -12.94 31.77
CA GLY A 259 14.71 -11.69 32.53
C GLY A 259 14.19 -10.47 31.76
N VAL A 260 13.41 -10.67 30.70
CA VAL A 260 12.76 -9.59 29.94
C VAL A 260 11.49 -9.15 30.67
N LEU A 261 11.26 -7.83 30.77
CA LEU A 261 10.09 -7.29 31.44
C LEU A 261 8.82 -7.57 30.63
N VAL A 262 7.75 -8.02 31.30
CA VAL A 262 6.46 -8.31 30.66
C VAL A 262 5.39 -7.36 31.18
N ILE A 263 4.78 -6.59 30.26
CA ILE A 263 3.62 -5.75 30.53
C ILE A 263 2.42 -6.41 29.85
N GLN A 264 1.45 -6.86 30.65
CA GLN A 264 0.20 -7.42 30.16
C GLN A 264 -0.91 -6.38 30.24
N ASP A 265 -1.38 -5.91 29.09
CA ASP A 265 -2.68 -5.27 28.99
C ASP A 265 -3.79 -6.30 29.22
N VAL A 266 -4.79 -5.95 30.01
CA VAL A 266 -5.95 -6.80 30.26
C VAL A 266 -7.19 -6.39 29.48
N GLY A 267 -7.10 -5.30 28.72
CA GLY A 267 -8.17 -4.90 27.81
C GLY A 267 -8.36 -5.92 26.69
N GLY A 268 -9.62 -6.14 26.30
CA GLY A 268 -10.00 -7.10 25.26
C GLY A 268 -11.04 -8.09 25.77
N GLU A 269 -10.86 -9.38 25.46
CA GLU A 269 -11.83 -10.42 25.83
C GLU A 269 -11.90 -10.62 27.35
N GLU A 270 -13.11 -10.58 27.93
CA GLU A 270 -13.37 -10.67 29.38
C GLU A 270 -13.25 -12.08 29.97
N ARG A 271 -12.40 -12.94 29.40
CA ARG A 271 -12.14 -14.27 29.97
C ARG A 271 -11.37 -14.14 31.29
N PRO A 272 -11.46 -15.11 32.22
CA PRO A 272 -10.55 -15.16 33.36
C PRO A 272 -9.09 -15.27 32.92
N LEU A 273 -8.20 -14.48 33.53
CA LEU A 273 -6.76 -14.64 33.33
C LEU A 273 -6.28 -15.97 33.95
N PRO A 274 -5.45 -16.77 33.26
CA PRO A 274 -4.89 -17.97 33.84
C PRO A 274 -4.06 -17.63 35.08
N ALA A 275 -4.31 -18.33 36.19
CA ALA A 275 -3.58 -18.07 37.44
C ALA A 275 -2.05 -18.24 37.29
N ALA A 276 -1.62 -19.16 36.43
CA ALA A 276 -0.21 -19.40 36.12
C ALA A 276 0.48 -18.25 35.36
N LEU A 277 -0.28 -17.33 34.74
CA LEU A 277 0.27 -16.19 34.02
C LEU A 277 0.75 -15.11 34.99
N LEU A 278 0.00 -14.87 36.08
CA LEU A 278 0.24 -13.75 37.00
C LEU A 278 1.68 -13.68 37.56
N PRO A 279 2.31 -14.79 38.00
CA PRO A 279 3.69 -14.76 38.50
C PRO A 279 4.75 -14.43 37.44
N LEU A 280 4.39 -14.47 36.15
CA LEU A 280 5.29 -14.18 35.03
C LEU A 280 5.29 -12.69 34.64
N LEU A 281 4.39 -11.90 35.23
CA LEU A 281 4.15 -10.51 34.81
C LEU A 281 4.94 -9.52 35.66
N SER A 282 5.72 -8.67 34.98
CA SER A 282 6.37 -7.52 35.61
C SER A 282 5.36 -6.40 35.89
N TYR A 283 4.44 -6.18 34.96
CA TYR A 283 3.34 -5.23 35.10
C TYR A 283 2.04 -5.83 34.55
N LEU A 284 0.96 -5.73 35.33
CA LEU A 284 -0.41 -5.97 34.86
C LEU A 284 -1.10 -4.61 34.74
N ALA A 285 -1.65 -4.29 33.58
CA ALA A 285 -2.15 -2.95 33.27
C ALA A 285 -3.68 -2.93 33.01
N PRO A 286 -4.53 -2.89 34.05
CA PRO A 286 -5.98 -2.69 33.91
C PRO A 286 -6.39 -1.21 33.89
N ASN A 287 -7.53 -0.91 33.27
CA ASN A 287 -8.32 0.27 33.66
C ASN A 287 -9.17 -0.03 34.92
N GLN A 288 -9.83 0.99 35.47
CA GLN A 288 -10.65 0.82 36.68
C GLN A 288 -11.73 -0.29 36.51
N PRO A 289 -12.62 -0.27 35.50
CA PRO A 289 -13.61 -1.34 35.31
C PRO A 289 -12.99 -2.74 35.18
N GLU A 290 -11.89 -2.87 34.42
CA GLU A 290 -11.17 -4.14 34.25
C GLU A 290 -10.58 -4.63 35.57
N LEU A 291 -10.02 -3.75 36.40
CA LEU A 291 -9.50 -4.11 37.73
C LEU A 291 -10.61 -4.66 38.62
N GLN A 292 -11.77 -4.02 38.61
CA GLN A 292 -12.94 -4.48 39.34
C GLN A 292 -13.40 -5.86 38.86
N ALA A 293 -13.49 -6.07 37.54
CA ALA A 293 -13.87 -7.35 36.97
C ALA A 293 -12.87 -8.47 37.31
N LEU A 294 -11.56 -8.18 37.26
CA LEU A 294 -10.49 -9.16 37.54
C LEU A 294 -10.40 -9.59 39.01
N THR A 295 -10.81 -8.72 39.93
CA THR A 295 -10.67 -8.93 41.37
C THR A 295 -11.98 -9.24 42.07
N GLY A 296 -13.12 -8.83 41.48
CA GLY A 296 -14.42 -8.82 42.15
C GLY A 296 -14.51 -7.81 43.30
N MET A 297 -13.55 -6.88 43.40
CA MET A 297 -13.45 -5.89 44.49
C MET A 297 -13.89 -4.51 44.00
N PRO A 298 -14.43 -3.64 44.88
CA PRO A 298 -14.78 -2.27 44.51
C PRO A 298 -13.53 -1.47 44.11
N THR A 299 -13.72 -0.45 43.26
CA THR A 299 -12.63 0.38 42.71
C THR A 299 -12.98 1.87 42.61
N ASP A 300 -13.96 2.32 43.38
CA ASP A 300 -14.49 3.70 43.32
C ASP A 300 -13.55 4.71 43.98
N THR A 301 -12.86 4.33 45.06
CA THR A 301 -11.88 5.17 45.76
C THR A 301 -10.44 4.74 45.50
N GLN A 302 -9.49 5.63 45.74
CA GLN A 302 -8.07 5.32 45.62
C GLN A 302 -7.66 4.13 46.52
N GLU A 303 -8.14 4.09 47.76
CA GLU A 303 -7.85 3.02 48.72
C GLU A 303 -8.38 1.68 48.22
N GLN A 304 -9.57 1.69 47.61
CA GLN A 304 -10.18 0.51 47.01
C GLN A 304 -9.38 0.01 45.80
N VAL A 305 -8.94 0.92 44.92
CA VAL A 305 -8.05 0.59 43.79
C VAL A 305 -6.75 -0.03 44.27
N VAL A 306 -6.12 0.55 45.30
CA VAL A 306 -4.88 0.01 45.89
C VAL A 306 -5.13 -1.38 46.49
N ALA A 307 -6.23 -1.58 47.23
CA ALA A 307 -6.56 -2.88 47.79
C ALA A 307 -6.80 -3.96 46.73
N ALA A 308 -7.51 -3.62 45.64
CA ALA A 308 -7.75 -4.51 44.51
C ALA A 308 -6.43 -4.85 43.78
N ALA A 309 -5.56 -3.86 43.53
CA ALA A 309 -4.24 -4.08 42.96
C ALA A 309 -3.37 -5.00 43.84
N MET A 310 -3.37 -4.78 45.16
CA MET A 310 -2.64 -5.62 46.11
C MET A 310 -3.14 -7.07 46.14
N SER A 311 -4.42 -7.32 45.85
CA SER A 311 -4.96 -8.68 45.69
C SER A 311 -4.30 -9.43 44.53
N LEU A 312 -4.06 -8.75 43.40
CA LEU A 312 -3.38 -9.33 42.23
C LEU A 312 -1.89 -9.53 42.48
N ILE A 313 -1.25 -8.63 43.22
CA ILE A 313 0.13 -8.78 43.68
C ILE A 313 0.30 -10.01 44.56
N LYS A 314 -0.62 -10.24 45.50
CA LYS A 314 -0.64 -11.47 46.34
C LYS A 314 -0.76 -12.75 45.52
N ARG A 315 -1.31 -12.67 44.30
CA ARG A 315 -1.43 -13.79 43.35
C ARG A 315 -0.20 -13.96 42.45
N GLY A 316 0.81 -13.10 42.57
CA GLY A 316 2.13 -13.26 41.95
C GLY A 316 2.59 -12.11 41.04
N VAL A 317 1.72 -11.16 40.70
CA VAL A 317 2.11 -10.02 39.84
C VAL A 317 3.10 -9.11 40.56
N SER A 318 4.15 -8.66 39.86
CA SER A 318 5.14 -7.77 40.48
C SER A 318 4.62 -6.35 40.70
N ASN A 319 3.94 -5.77 39.70
CA ASN A 319 3.39 -4.42 39.77
C ASN A 319 2.04 -4.35 39.04
N VAL A 320 1.13 -3.49 39.50
CA VAL A 320 -0.18 -3.25 38.87
C VAL A 320 -0.27 -1.78 38.48
N LEU A 321 -0.44 -1.52 37.18
CA LEU A 321 -0.51 -0.20 36.56
C LEU A 321 -1.95 0.12 36.19
N VAL A 322 -2.66 0.86 37.04
CA VAL A 322 -4.09 1.13 36.91
C VAL A 322 -4.33 2.49 36.26
N THR A 323 -5.04 2.53 35.13
CA THR A 323 -5.52 3.79 34.53
C THR A 323 -6.93 4.14 35.04
N LEU A 324 -7.14 5.40 35.43
CA LEU A 324 -8.33 5.89 36.14
C LEU A 324 -9.05 7.04 35.39
N ALA A 325 -8.96 7.05 34.06
CA ALA A 325 -9.53 8.11 33.20
C ALA A 325 -9.07 9.52 33.65
N GLU A 326 -9.98 10.47 33.87
CA GLU A 326 -9.64 11.85 34.29
C GLU A 326 -8.93 11.93 35.65
N ARG A 327 -8.95 10.85 36.45
CA ARG A 327 -8.22 10.77 37.73
C ARG A 327 -6.74 10.41 37.57
N GLY A 328 -6.29 10.15 36.33
CA GLY A 328 -4.90 9.83 36.00
C GLY A 328 -4.59 8.34 36.11
N ALA A 329 -3.47 7.99 36.76
CA ALA A 329 -3.03 6.61 36.90
C ALA A 329 -2.33 6.35 38.25
N LEU A 330 -2.38 5.09 38.67
CA LEU A 330 -1.70 4.57 39.86
C LEU A 330 -0.81 3.37 39.49
N LEU A 331 0.42 3.37 39.97
CA LEU A 331 1.30 2.20 39.94
C LEU A 331 1.46 1.68 41.36
N VAL A 332 0.99 0.46 41.60
CA VAL A 332 1.12 -0.24 42.88
C VAL A 332 2.15 -1.36 42.71
N ALA A 333 3.18 -1.34 43.54
CA ALA A 333 4.30 -2.27 43.44
C ALA A 333 4.29 -3.30 44.58
N ALA A 334 4.90 -4.48 44.38
CA ALA A 334 4.89 -5.57 45.36
C ALA A 334 5.40 -5.20 46.76
N HIS A 335 6.36 -4.29 46.86
CA HIS A 335 6.86 -3.74 48.13
C HIS A 335 5.91 -2.73 48.81
N GLY A 336 4.70 -2.54 48.28
CA GLY A 336 3.67 -1.67 48.84
C GLY A 336 3.77 -0.19 48.45
N SER A 337 4.77 0.22 47.67
CA SER A 337 4.81 1.60 47.18
C SER A 337 3.70 1.88 46.18
N VAL A 338 3.16 3.10 46.25
CA VAL A 338 2.13 3.60 45.36
C VAL A 338 2.65 4.88 44.71
N THR A 339 2.75 4.88 43.39
CA THR A 339 3.14 6.06 42.60
C THR A 339 1.92 6.58 41.86
N ARG A 340 1.63 7.88 41.98
CA ARG A 340 0.45 8.52 41.36
C ARG A 340 0.89 9.48 40.28
N GLN A 341 0.16 9.47 39.18
CA GLN A 341 0.25 10.48 38.12
C GLN A 341 -1.14 11.04 37.87
N GLU A 342 -1.31 12.34 38.06
CA GLU A 342 -2.57 13.03 37.72
C GLU A 342 -2.74 13.09 36.20
N ALA A 343 -3.99 13.18 35.75
CA ALA A 343 -4.27 13.36 34.33
C ALA A 343 -3.67 14.68 33.84
N LEU A 344 -3.07 14.64 32.65
CA LEU A 344 -2.64 15.86 31.97
C LEU A 344 -3.81 16.48 31.21
N PRO A 345 -3.86 17.81 31.07
CA PRO A 345 -4.92 18.46 30.32
C PRO A 345 -4.98 17.95 28.88
N VAL A 346 -6.20 17.64 28.43
CA VAL A 346 -6.46 17.23 27.06
C VAL A 346 -6.27 18.44 26.14
N PRO A 347 -5.38 18.38 25.14
CA PRO A 347 -5.25 19.45 24.16
C PRO A 347 -6.60 19.78 23.50
N GLY A 348 -6.95 21.05 23.41
CA GLY A 348 -8.26 21.49 22.91
C GLY A 348 -9.41 21.39 23.92
N GLY A 349 -9.18 20.87 25.12
CA GLY A 349 -10.11 20.96 26.26
C GLY A 349 -11.28 19.96 26.27
N ALA A 350 -11.37 19.07 25.29
CA ALA A 350 -12.42 18.05 25.22
C ALA A 350 -11.86 16.72 24.68
N VAL A 351 -12.41 15.61 25.17
CA VAL A 351 -12.19 14.28 24.62
C VAL A 351 -12.93 14.19 23.29
N VAL A 352 -12.22 13.78 22.24
CA VAL A 352 -12.75 13.58 20.89
C VAL A 352 -13.07 12.11 20.65
N ASP A 353 -12.15 11.22 21.05
CA ASP A 353 -12.28 9.77 20.87
C ASP A 353 -11.38 9.05 21.87
N ALA A 354 -11.94 8.18 22.71
CA ALA A 354 -11.16 7.43 23.69
C ALA A 354 -10.37 6.24 23.10
N THR A 355 -10.57 5.93 21.82
CA THR A 355 -9.95 4.79 21.13
C THR A 355 -8.43 4.87 21.19
N ALA A 356 -7.77 3.74 21.47
CA ALA A 356 -6.32 3.60 21.57
C ALA A 356 -5.60 4.44 22.65
N ALA A 357 -6.30 5.25 23.46
CA ALA A 357 -5.66 6.04 24.52
C ALA A 357 -4.96 5.18 25.58
N GLY A 358 -5.57 4.05 25.94
CA GLY A 358 -4.96 3.06 26.82
C GLY A 358 -3.73 2.39 26.22
N ASP A 359 -3.74 2.15 24.90
CA ASP A 359 -2.62 1.57 24.16
C ASP A 359 -1.45 2.56 24.08
N ALA A 360 -1.74 3.85 23.80
CA ALA A 360 -0.77 4.93 23.82
C ALA A 360 -0.12 5.10 25.20
N PHE A 361 -0.92 5.03 26.27
CA PHE A 361 -0.44 5.09 27.65
C PHE A 361 0.54 3.95 27.96
N ARG A 362 0.17 2.70 27.65
CA ARG A 362 1.00 1.51 27.91
C ARG A 362 2.29 1.54 27.08
N ALA A 363 2.20 1.98 25.82
CA ALA A 363 3.37 2.17 24.96
C ALA A 363 4.32 3.26 25.51
N GLY A 364 3.80 4.40 25.95
CA GLY A 364 4.59 5.46 26.58
C GLY A 364 5.28 4.99 27.85
N PHE A 365 4.60 4.22 28.69
CA PHE A 365 5.20 3.63 29.89
C PHE A 365 6.34 2.67 29.53
N ALA A 366 6.15 1.80 28.52
CA ALA A 366 7.18 0.87 28.04
C ALA A 366 8.40 1.60 27.46
N VAL A 367 8.20 2.65 26.67
CA VAL A 367 9.28 3.50 26.15
C VAL A 367 10.08 4.11 27.31
N GLY A 368 9.41 4.65 28.33
CA GLY A 368 10.08 5.20 29.52
C GLY A 368 10.93 4.15 30.26
N LEU A 369 10.43 2.91 30.38
CA LEU A 369 11.19 1.81 30.99
C LEU A 369 12.45 1.44 30.17
N VAL A 370 12.32 1.33 28.84
CA VAL A 370 13.47 1.05 27.97
C VAL A 370 14.48 2.21 27.97
N GLU A 371 14.01 3.44 28.17
CA GLU A 371 14.84 4.62 28.37
C GLU A 371 15.55 4.65 29.74
N GLY A 372 15.25 3.71 30.64
CA GLY A 372 15.82 3.67 31.99
C GLY A 372 15.33 4.80 32.89
N GLN A 373 14.17 5.38 32.58
CA GLN A 373 13.60 6.49 33.34
C GLN A 373 13.07 6.03 34.70
N PRO A 374 13.06 6.90 35.73
CA PRO A 374 12.34 6.64 36.97
C PRO A 374 10.85 6.39 36.72
N LEU A 375 10.21 5.54 37.55
CA LEU A 375 8.80 5.16 37.38
C LEU A 375 7.83 6.35 37.26
N GLN A 376 8.06 7.43 38.01
CA GLN A 376 7.25 8.65 37.91
C GLN A 376 7.38 9.29 36.51
N ALA A 377 8.57 9.32 35.93
CA ALA A 377 8.80 9.86 34.58
C ALA A 377 8.18 8.95 33.52
N CYS A 378 8.24 7.63 33.68
CA CYS A 378 7.52 6.68 32.81
C CYS A 378 6.01 6.94 32.83
N LEU A 379 5.42 7.14 34.00
CA LEU A 379 4.00 7.47 34.14
C LEU A 379 3.65 8.82 33.52
N ARG A 380 4.52 9.82 33.68
CA ARG A 380 4.32 11.15 33.10
C ARG A 380 4.34 11.10 31.56
N LEU A 381 5.27 10.35 30.97
CA LEU A 381 5.33 10.11 29.53
C LEU A 381 4.08 9.37 29.03
N ALA A 382 3.65 8.32 29.75
CA ALA A 382 2.43 7.57 29.47
C ALA A 382 1.17 8.44 29.51
N ALA A 383 1.03 9.28 30.55
CA ALA A 383 -0.10 10.19 30.71
C ALA A 383 -0.21 11.21 29.57
N ALA A 384 0.92 11.75 29.11
CA ALA A 384 0.95 12.68 27.98
C ALA A 384 0.57 12.00 26.67
N ALA A 385 1.07 10.79 26.43
CA ALA A 385 0.69 10.02 25.25
C ALA A 385 -0.82 9.72 25.22
N GLY A 386 -1.40 9.33 26.36
CA GLY A 386 -2.84 9.11 26.50
C GLY A 386 -3.67 10.39 26.30
N ALA A 387 -3.25 11.52 26.88
CA ALA A 387 -3.94 12.81 26.76
C ALA A 387 -3.98 13.34 25.31
N LEU A 388 -2.92 13.12 24.53
CA LEU A 388 -2.88 13.46 23.11
C LEU A 388 -3.72 12.52 22.25
N ALA A 389 -3.74 11.23 22.57
CA ALA A 389 -4.56 10.27 21.85
C ALA A 389 -6.06 10.60 21.98
N VAL A 390 -6.53 10.91 23.20
CA VAL A 390 -7.96 11.23 23.41
C VAL A 390 -8.42 12.54 22.74
N SER A 391 -7.49 13.42 22.34
CA SER A 391 -7.83 14.70 21.71
C SER A 391 -8.03 14.61 20.19
N ARG A 392 -7.98 13.41 19.61
CA ARG A 392 -7.99 13.18 18.16
C ARG A 392 -8.87 11.99 17.82
N LEU A 393 -9.44 11.99 16.62
CA LEU A 393 -10.27 10.89 16.15
C LEU A 393 -9.43 9.66 15.75
N GLY A 394 -9.89 8.48 16.12
CA GLY A 394 -9.43 7.19 15.61
C GLY A 394 -8.31 6.53 16.42
N ALA A 395 -8.02 5.27 16.08
CA ALA A 395 -6.98 4.45 16.71
C ALA A 395 -5.56 4.89 16.30
N VAL A 396 -4.90 4.19 15.36
CA VAL A 396 -3.57 4.58 14.85
C VAL A 396 -3.45 6.06 14.42
N PRO A 397 -4.49 6.68 13.81
CA PRO A 397 -4.44 8.11 13.48
C PRO A 397 -4.26 9.05 14.68
N SER A 398 -4.75 8.72 15.88
CA SER A 398 -4.63 9.59 17.07
C SER A 398 -3.27 9.49 17.77
N LEU A 399 -2.51 8.42 17.52
CA LEU A 399 -1.29 8.12 18.30
C LEU A 399 -0.20 9.20 18.10
N PRO A 400 0.33 9.80 19.18
CA PRO A 400 1.22 10.95 19.07
C PRO A 400 2.66 10.57 18.71
N SER A 401 3.39 11.56 18.19
CA SER A 401 4.85 11.55 18.09
C SER A 401 5.53 11.92 19.41
N ARG A 402 6.82 11.59 19.53
CA ARG A 402 7.63 12.01 20.68
C ARG A 402 7.66 13.53 20.89
N ALA A 403 7.81 14.30 19.81
CA ALA A 403 7.89 15.75 19.87
C ALA A 403 6.60 16.38 20.43
N GLU A 404 5.43 15.88 20.03
CA GLU A 404 4.14 16.35 20.55
C GLU A 404 3.99 16.05 22.05
N VAL A 405 4.40 14.86 22.47
CA VAL A 405 4.43 14.49 23.89
C VAL A 405 5.34 15.41 24.68
N GLU A 406 6.56 15.67 24.21
CA GLU A 406 7.50 16.57 24.87
C GLU A 406 6.98 18.01 24.94
N ALA A 407 6.33 18.49 23.87
CA ALA A 407 5.70 19.81 23.85
C ALA A 407 4.59 19.92 24.92
N LEU A 408 3.72 18.92 25.02
CA LEU A 408 2.67 18.89 26.06
C LEU A 408 3.28 18.87 27.46
N LEU A 409 4.34 18.08 27.65
CA LEU A 409 5.05 17.97 28.94
C LEU A 409 5.77 19.27 29.33
N ALA A 410 6.30 20.02 28.36
CA ALA A 410 6.95 21.30 28.57
C ALA A 410 5.94 22.38 29.00
N LEU A 411 4.78 22.44 28.36
CA LEU A 411 3.69 23.37 28.73
C LEU A 411 3.20 23.17 30.17
N HIS A 412 3.23 21.93 30.65
CA HIS A 412 2.79 21.55 32.00
C HIS A 412 3.95 21.20 32.95
N GLY A 413 5.18 21.54 32.56
CA GLY A 413 6.41 21.35 33.33
C GLY A 413 6.83 22.57 34.16
N GLY A 414 6.15 23.71 33.96
CA GLY A 414 6.51 25.00 34.54
C GLY A 414 6.35 25.15 36.06
N SER A 415 5.68 24.22 36.76
CA SER A 415 5.46 24.36 38.21
C SER A 415 6.57 23.80 39.09
N THR A 416 7.45 22.94 38.56
CA THR A 416 8.50 22.27 39.38
C THR A 416 9.91 22.80 39.11
N LEU A 417 10.19 23.34 37.91
CA LEU A 417 11.53 23.82 37.53
C LEU A 417 11.87 25.22 38.06
N GLN A 418 10.87 26.07 38.34
CA GLN A 418 11.10 27.39 38.96
C GLN A 418 11.60 27.30 40.42
N GLN A 419 11.39 26.17 41.11
CA GLN A 419 11.88 25.98 42.48
C GLN A 419 13.31 25.43 42.55
N GLN A 420 13.86 24.87 41.47
CA GLN A 420 15.19 24.27 41.48
C GLN A 420 16.26 25.08 40.71
N GLN A 421 15.87 25.92 39.75
CA GLN A 421 16.83 26.72 38.96
C GLN A 421 17.30 28.02 39.63
N GLN A 422 16.74 28.42 40.78
CA GLN A 422 17.26 29.54 41.59
C GLN A 422 18.47 29.17 42.48
N GLN A 423 18.94 27.92 42.47
CA GLN A 423 20.07 27.47 43.30
C GLN A 423 21.34 27.06 42.53
N GLN A 424 21.35 27.10 41.20
CA GLN A 424 22.53 26.66 40.41
C GLN A 424 22.87 27.57 39.23
N GLN A 425 22.70 28.89 39.39
CA GLN A 425 23.45 29.87 38.60
C GLN A 425 24.62 30.38 39.43
N GLY A 426 25.75 29.73 39.24
CA GLY A 426 27.03 30.09 39.83
C GLY A 426 28.10 29.22 39.19
N GLU A 427 28.65 29.72 38.09
CA GLU A 427 30.03 29.54 37.58
C GLU A 427 30.12 29.25 36.08
N ALA A 428 31.06 29.98 35.48
CA ALA A 428 31.22 30.28 34.08
C ALA A 428 32.12 29.27 33.34
N GLY A 429 32.16 29.35 32.00
CA GLY A 429 33.16 28.67 31.20
C GLY A 429 33.01 28.86 29.69
N GLU A 430 33.76 29.80 29.16
CA GLU A 430 33.94 30.20 27.76
C GLU A 430 34.74 29.15 26.93
N GLN A 431 34.46 28.98 25.62
CA GLN A 431 35.43 28.98 24.49
C GLN A 431 34.97 28.30 23.17
N GLN A 432 35.63 28.74 22.09
CA GLN A 432 35.31 28.80 20.65
C GLN A 432 35.62 27.53 19.80
N PRO A 433 35.30 27.53 18.48
CA PRO A 433 35.21 26.34 17.64
C PRO A 433 36.49 25.99 16.86
N VAL A 434 36.60 24.75 16.38
CA VAL A 434 37.67 24.32 15.45
C VAL A 434 37.06 23.73 14.18
N THR A 435 37.59 24.21 13.06
CA THR A 435 37.29 23.87 11.68
C THR A 435 38.05 22.63 11.21
N ALA A 436 37.53 21.91 10.22
CA ALA A 436 38.35 21.08 9.32
C ALA A 436 37.64 20.89 7.97
N ALA A 437 38.29 21.38 6.92
CA ALA A 437 37.92 21.22 5.51
C ALA A 437 38.45 19.89 4.93
N ALA A 438 37.80 19.38 3.89
CA ALA A 438 38.35 18.37 2.99
C ALA A 438 37.97 18.70 1.54
N GLU A 439 38.96 18.77 0.66
CA GLU A 439 38.88 19.10 -0.77
C GLU A 439 38.37 17.92 -1.64
N PRO A 440 37.86 18.18 -2.86
CA PRO A 440 37.22 17.18 -3.72
C PRO A 440 38.16 16.58 -4.78
N SER A 441 38.01 15.27 -5.03
CA SER A 441 38.67 14.58 -6.16
C SER A 441 37.78 14.56 -7.41
N THR A 442 38.40 14.91 -8.53
CA THR A 442 37.91 14.97 -9.92
C THR A 442 37.08 13.77 -10.42
N ARG A 443 35.90 14.04 -10.99
CA ARG A 443 35.24 13.14 -11.96
C ARG A 443 34.62 13.94 -13.13
N LYS A 444 34.76 13.35 -14.32
CA LYS A 444 34.58 13.91 -15.67
C LYS A 444 33.22 14.58 -15.91
N GLN A 445 33.28 15.75 -16.55
CA GLN A 445 32.13 16.49 -17.08
C GLN A 445 31.36 15.68 -18.12
N CYS A 446 30.07 15.46 -17.88
CA CYS A 446 29.09 15.20 -18.93
C CYS A 446 28.48 16.56 -19.32
N GLY A 447 28.61 16.95 -20.58
CA GLY A 447 28.10 18.23 -21.07
C GLY A 447 26.57 18.26 -21.07
N HIS A 448 25.98 19.01 -20.15
CA HIS A 448 24.60 19.47 -20.29
C HIS A 448 24.63 20.92 -20.77
N THR A 449 24.41 21.10 -22.07
CA THR A 449 23.97 22.38 -22.63
C THR A 449 22.70 22.80 -21.89
N ARG A 450 22.70 24.02 -21.33
CA ARG A 450 21.54 24.66 -20.71
C ARG A 450 20.41 24.70 -21.75
N ALA A 451 19.46 23.76 -21.65
CA ALA A 451 18.41 23.58 -22.63
C ALA A 451 17.55 24.84 -22.70
N ALA A 452 17.23 25.30 -23.91
CA ALA A 452 16.32 26.42 -24.11
C ALA A 452 14.96 26.12 -23.47
N LEU A 453 14.33 27.13 -22.85
CA LEU A 453 13.01 26.98 -22.25
C LEU A 453 11.98 26.50 -23.30
N PRO A 454 11.09 25.55 -22.96
CA PRO A 454 10.11 25.04 -23.91
C PRO A 454 9.09 26.12 -24.31
N PRO A 455 8.51 26.04 -25.53
CA PRO A 455 7.52 27.02 -25.98
C PRO A 455 6.26 26.96 -25.10
N ALA A 456 5.74 28.13 -24.72
CA ALA A 456 4.53 28.24 -23.90
C ALA A 456 3.28 27.68 -24.61
N THR A 457 3.26 27.70 -25.95
CA THR A 457 2.19 27.13 -26.77
C THR A 457 2.48 25.66 -27.09
N CYS A 458 1.50 24.78 -26.82
CA CYS A 458 1.57 23.36 -27.15
C CYS A 458 1.75 23.13 -28.66
N PRO A 459 2.81 22.44 -29.12
CA PRO A 459 3.09 22.24 -30.54
C PRO A 459 2.37 21.01 -31.14
N TYR A 460 1.81 20.13 -30.31
CA TYR A 460 1.28 18.84 -30.76
C TYR A 460 -0.09 18.95 -31.42
N LYS A 461 -0.29 18.06 -32.39
CA LYS A 461 -1.61 17.69 -32.91
C LYS A 461 -2.17 16.52 -32.10
N PHE A 462 -3.50 16.44 -32.05
CA PHE A 462 -4.21 15.50 -31.20
C PHE A 462 -5.04 14.52 -32.04
N ALA A 463 -5.07 13.28 -31.58
CA ALA A 463 -5.96 12.21 -32.00
C ALA A 463 -6.68 11.63 -30.76
N SER A 464 -7.73 10.85 -31.01
CA SER A 464 -8.43 10.09 -29.96
C SER A 464 -9.00 8.82 -30.56
N ARG A 465 -9.38 7.88 -29.71
CA ARG A 465 -9.91 6.58 -30.10
C ARG A 465 -11.22 6.69 -30.90
N LEU A 466 -11.17 6.27 -32.17
CA LEU A 466 -12.35 6.29 -33.04
C LEU A 466 -13.50 5.41 -32.48
N ASN A 467 -13.17 4.25 -31.92
CA ASN A 467 -14.16 3.34 -31.32
C ASN A 467 -14.95 3.98 -30.17
N SER A 468 -14.46 5.04 -29.54
CA SER A 468 -15.20 5.75 -28.47
C SER A 468 -16.42 6.48 -29.03
N MET A 469 -16.45 6.80 -30.32
CA MET A 469 -17.59 7.46 -30.98
C MET A 469 -18.82 6.56 -31.13
N ARG A 470 -18.69 5.24 -30.86
CA ARG A 470 -19.83 4.31 -30.74
C ARG A 470 -20.59 4.47 -29.42
N ALA A 471 -19.96 5.03 -28.39
CA ALA A 471 -20.60 5.19 -27.08
C ALA A 471 -21.66 6.29 -27.11
N ARG A 472 -22.64 6.21 -26.20
CA ARG A 472 -23.69 7.22 -26.04
C ARG A 472 -24.31 7.69 -27.35
N ARG A 473 -24.80 6.74 -28.17
CA ARG A 473 -25.48 7.05 -29.44
C ARG A 473 -26.75 7.86 -29.25
N ASP A 474 -27.33 7.86 -28.04
CA ASP A 474 -28.40 8.77 -27.62
C ASP A 474 -28.00 10.26 -27.73
N LEU A 475 -26.70 10.57 -27.75
CA LEU A 475 -26.15 11.92 -27.90
C LEU A 475 -25.64 12.21 -29.33
N ALA A 476 -25.80 11.27 -30.27
CA ALA A 476 -25.37 11.47 -31.65
C ALA A 476 -26.31 12.44 -32.39
N ALA A 477 -25.73 13.37 -33.14
CA ALA A 477 -26.48 14.26 -34.01
C ALA A 477 -26.81 13.55 -35.34
N ALA A 478 -27.85 14.00 -36.05
CA ALA A 478 -28.19 13.44 -37.37
C ALA A 478 -27.03 13.58 -38.39
N ALA A 479 -26.20 14.62 -38.23
CA ALA A 479 -25.01 14.85 -39.06
C ALA A 479 -23.86 13.86 -38.76
N ASP A 480 -23.91 13.11 -37.66
CA ASP A 480 -22.90 12.10 -37.30
C ASP A 480 -23.01 10.82 -38.16
N GLY A 481 -24.00 10.73 -39.05
CA GLY A 481 -24.20 9.53 -39.88
C GLY A 481 -24.56 8.27 -39.08
N GLY A 482 -24.27 7.11 -39.68
CA GLY A 482 -24.60 5.79 -39.15
C GLY A 482 -23.79 5.41 -37.89
N ASP A 483 -24.13 4.24 -37.33
CA ASP A 483 -23.30 3.59 -36.31
C ASP A 483 -22.29 2.65 -36.99
N ASP A 484 -21.44 3.25 -37.84
CA ASP A 484 -20.39 2.60 -38.60
C ASP A 484 -19.13 3.47 -38.61
N VAL A 485 -18.04 2.96 -39.19
CA VAL A 485 -16.75 3.65 -39.22
C VAL A 485 -16.84 5.05 -39.82
N LEU A 486 -17.62 5.23 -40.90
CA LEU A 486 -17.73 6.53 -41.58
C LEU A 486 -18.50 7.53 -40.71
N GLY A 487 -19.59 7.10 -40.07
CA GLY A 487 -20.32 7.93 -39.11
C GLY A 487 -19.50 8.25 -37.86
N TRP A 488 -18.71 7.30 -37.35
CA TRP A 488 -17.79 7.55 -36.24
C TRP A 488 -16.75 8.61 -36.60
N ILE A 489 -16.21 8.61 -37.83
CA ILE A 489 -15.27 9.63 -38.32
C ILE A 489 -15.96 11.00 -38.34
N GLN A 490 -17.19 11.08 -38.87
CA GLN A 490 -17.95 12.34 -38.89
C GLN A 490 -18.21 12.88 -37.48
N ARG A 491 -18.60 12.00 -36.54
CA ARG A 491 -18.79 12.38 -35.13
C ARG A 491 -17.49 12.90 -34.51
N GLN A 492 -16.37 12.23 -34.77
CA GLN A 492 -15.06 12.64 -34.26
C GLN A 492 -14.62 14.00 -34.82
N GLY A 493 -15.01 14.34 -36.06
CA GLY A 493 -14.76 15.64 -36.68
C GLY A 493 -15.38 16.83 -35.93
N ARG A 494 -16.33 16.59 -35.02
CA ARG A 494 -16.91 17.64 -34.17
C ARG A 494 -16.01 18.03 -32.99
N VAL A 495 -15.03 17.22 -32.63
CA VAL A 495 -14.17 17.44 -31.46
C VAL A 495 -13.25 18.64 -31.72
N ARG A 496 -13.45 19.73 -30.99
CA ARG A 496 -12.60 20.93 -31.13
C ARG A 496 -11.16 20.65 -30.71
N GLY A 497 -10.23 20.92 -31.62
CA GLY A 497 -8.79 20.83 -31.39
C GLY A 497 -8.18 19.46 -31.69
N LEU A 498 -8.99 18.51 -32.16
CA LEU A 498 -8.55 17.24 -32.73
C LEU A 498 -8.42 17.40 -34.25
N SER A 499 -7.35 16.84 -34.83
CA SER A 499 -7.09 16.93 -36.28
C SER A 499 -6.58 15.62 -36.88
N LEU A 500 -6.37 14.61 -36.05
CA LEU A 500 -5.77 13.34 -36.41
C LEU A 500 -6.64 12.17 -35.92
N VAL A 501 -6.54 11.02 -36.56
CA VAL A 501 -7.23 9.78 -36.17
C VAL A 501 -6.27 8.61 -36.27
N ASP A 502 -6.28 7.76 -35.24
CA ASP A 502 -5.63 6.45 -35.30
C ASP A 502 -6.70 5.38 -35.57
N LEU A 503 -6.43 4.51 -36.56
CA LEU A 503 -7.39 3.57 -37.10
C LEU A 503 -7.00 2.12 -36.77
N ASN A 504 -7.97 1.28 -36.45
CA ASN A 504 -7.73 -0.15 -36.20
C ASN A 504 -7.80 -0.96 -37.50
N TYR A 505 -6.83 -1.83 -37.74
CA TYR A 505 -6.83 -2.77 -38.87
C TYR A 505 -6.89 -4.23 -38.38
N PRO A 506 -7.73 -5.09 -38.99
CA PRO A 506 -8.61 -4.84 -40.14
C PRO A 506 -9.96 -4.20 -39.78
N GLN A 507 -10.27 -4.04 -38.49
CA GLN A 507 -11.59 -3.63 -37.97
C GLN A 507 -12.21 -2.42 -38.68
N HIS A 508 -11.46 -1.36 -38.94
CA HIS A 508 -11.97 -0.12 -39.58
C HIS A 508 -11.83 -0.11 -41.10
N SER A 509 -11.25 -1.16 -41.69
CA SER A 509 -11.14 -1.35 -43.14
C SER A 509 -12.14 -2.36 -43.69
N GLU A 510 -12.76 -3.17 -42.83
CA GLU A 510 -13.66 -4.23 -43.23
C GLU A 510 -14.90 -3.66 -43.92
N GLY A 511 -15.17 -4.11 -45.15
CA GLY A 511 -16.31 -3.64 -45.95
C GLY A 511 -16.16 -2.24 -46.54
N LEU A 512 -15.00 -1.59 -46.40
CA LEU A 512 -14.74 -0.24 -46.90
C LEU A 512 -13.51 -0.18 -47.81
N THR A 513 -13.56 0.64 -48.85
CA THR A 513 -12.36 0.96 -49.63
C THR A 513 -11.52 2.03 -48.92
N THR A 514 -10.23 2.09 -49.24
CA THR A 514 -9.34 3.09 -48.63
C THR A 514 -9.76 4.51 -49.01
N GLU A 515 -10.27 4.69 -50.22
CA GLU A 515 -10.76 5.96 -50.76
C GLU A 515 -11.99 6.47 -49.98
N GLN A 516 -12.91 5.57 -49.59
CA GLN A 516 -14.06 5.94 -48.77
C GLN A 516 -13.63 6.46 -47.40
N VAL A 517 -12.66 5.80 -46.76
CA VAL A 517 -12.12 6.24 -45.46
C VAL A 517 -11.40 7.59 -45.59
N LEU A 518 -10.57 7.77 -46.62
CA LEU A 518 -9.89 9.04 -46.89
C LEU A 518 -10.87 10.19 -47.15
N GLN A 519 -11.92 9.93 -47.93
CA GLN A 519 -12.95 10.92 -48.19
C GLN A 519 -13.67 11.32 -46.89
N ALA A 520 -14.06 10.36 -46.05
CA ALA A 520 -14.72 10.66 -44.78
C ALA A 520 -13.81 11.45 -43.84
N LEU A 521 -12.52 11.11 -43.75
CA LEU A 521 -11.53 11.88 -42.98
C LEU A 521 -11.44 13.32 -43.51
N GLN A 522 -11.35 13.51 -44.82
CA GLN A 522 -11.27 14.83 -45.44
C GLN A 522 -12.52 15.67 -45.15
N GLU A 523 -13.71 15.10 -45.30
CA GLU A 523 -14.99 15.76 -45.00
C GLU A 523 -15.11 16.16 -43.52
N ALA A 524 -14.59 15.33 -42.62
CA ALA A 524 -14.54 15.59 -41.18
C ALA A 524 -13.39 16.54 -40.77
N GLY A 525 -12.52 16.95 -41.69
CA GLY A 525 -11.35 17.79 -41.38
C GLY A 525 -10.24 17.07 -40.59
N LEU A 526 -10.16 15.75 -40.73
CA LEU A 526 -9.26 14.85 -40.02
C LEU A 526 -8.23 14.22 -40.97
N GLN A 527 -7.13 13.71 -40.41
CA GLN A 527 -6.10 12.97 -41.14
C GLN A 527 -5.72 11.70 -40.39
N ALA A 528 -5.48 10.61 -41.11
CA ALA A 528 -4.96 9.38 -40.49
C ALA A 528 -3.54 9.61 -39.97
N ARG A 529 -3.22 9.11 -38.78
CA ARG A 529 -1.89 9.29 -38.18
C ARG A 529 -1.19 7.98 -37.80
N ALA A 530 -1.91 7.01 -37.26
CA ALA A 530 -1.39 5.67 -37.06
C ALA A 530 -2.44 4.60 -37.41
N VAL A 531 -1.96 3.38 -37.65
CA VAL A 531 -2.80 2.18 -37.77
C VAL A 531 -2.46 1.21 -36.64
N CYS A 532 -3.46 0.84 -35.85
CA CYS A 532 -3.31 -0.12 -34.74
C CYS A 532 -3.79 -1.51 -35.16
N ILE A 533 -2.94 -2.53 -35.04
CA ILE A 533 -3.30 -3.90 -35.39
C ILE A 533 -4.26 -4.51 -34.37
N ARG A 534 -5.29 -5.21 -34.87
CA ARG A 534 -6.19 -6.06 -34.09
C ARG A 534 -6.09 -7.49 -34.57
N PHE A 535 -5.51 -8.35 -33.74
CA PHE A 535 -5.42 -9.78 -34.04
C PHE A 535 -6.79 -10.46 -33.83
N PRO A 536 -7.26 -11.27 -34.80
CA PRO A 536 -8.47 -12.09 -34.63
C PRO A 536 -8.29 -13.22 -33.61
N ALA A 537 -9.41 -13.84 -33.22
CA ALA A 537 -9.46 -14.85 -32.15
C ALA A 537 -8.68 -16.14 -32.44
N GLU A 538 -8.31 -16.41 -33.69
CA GLU A 538 -7.42 -17.53 -34.05
C GLU A 538 -6.03 -17.42 -33.38
N PHE A 539 -5.59 -16.21 -33.04
CA PHE A 539 -4.34 -15.95 -32.35
C PHE A 539 -4.44 -16.02 -30.82
N ARG A 540 -5.55 -16.51 -30.25
CA ARG A 540 -5.78 -16.56 -28.79
C ARG A 540 -4.73 -17.29 -27.95
N LEU A 541 -3.85 -18.08 -28.58
CA LEU A 541 -2.74 -18.79 -27.95
C LEU A 541 -1.37 -18.13 -28.24
N GLY A 542 -1.37 -16.85 -28.58
CA GLY A 542 -0.20 -16.08 -29.04
C GLY A 542 -0.34 -15.71 -30.51
N ALA A 543 0.05 -14.48 -30.86
CA ALA A 543 0.21 -14.05 -32.25
C ALA A 543 1.68 -14.21 -32.64
N PHE A 544 2.54 -13.27 -32.24
CA PHE A 544 3.97 -13.30 -32.54
C PHE A 544 4.75 -14.33 -31.70
N SER A 545 4.27 -14.65 -30.51
CA SER A 545 4.89 -15.61 -29.58
C SER A 545 4.39 -17.06 -29.76
N ASN A 546 3.43 -17.29 -30.67
CA ASN A 546 2.77 -18.59 -30.84
C ASN A 546 3.78 -19.72 -31.09
N PRO A 547 3.64 -20.92 -30.49
CA PRO A 547 4.53 -22.04 -30.77
C PRO A 547 4.46 -22.54 -32.22
N ALA A 548 3.32 -22.39 -32.90
CA ALA A 548 3.15 -22.81 -34.28
C ALA A 548 3.70 -21.76 -35.27
N ALA A 549 4.74 -22.13 -36.02
CA ALA A 549 5.39 -21.23 -36.99
C ALA A 549 4.42 -20.67 -38.05
N GLY A 550 3.46 -21.47 -38.51
CA GLY A 550 2.44 -21.01 -39.48
C GLY A 550 1.55 -19.90 -38.93
N LEU A 551 1.18 -19.95 -37.64
CA LEU A 551 0.38 -18.89 -37.01
C LEU A 551 1.23 -17.64 -36.78
N ARG A 552 2.50 -17.76 -36.38
CA ARG A 552 3.39 -16.60 -36.29
C ARG A 552 3.54 -15.89 -37.64
N GLN A 553 3.73 -16.66 -38.70
CA GLN A 553 3.84 -16.13 -40.06
C GLN A 553 2.55 -15.41 -40.48
N ALA A 554 1.38 -16.00 -40.23
CA ALA A 554 0.09 -15.37 -40.52
C ALA A 554 -0.12 -14.06 -39.72
N ALA A 555 0.31 -14.02 -38.45
CA ALA A 555 0.26 -12.81 -37.64
C ALA A 555 1.15 -11.68 -38.23
N VAL A 556 2.36 -12.03 -38.67
CA VAL A 556 3.26 -11.07 -39.34
C VAL A 556 2.64 -10.58 -40.65
N GLU A 557 2.08 -11.48 -41.47
CA GLU A 557 1.42 -11.12 -42.73
C GLU A 557 0.24 -10.17 -42.52
N LEU A 558 -0.58 -10.39 -41.49
CA LEU A 558 -1.65 -9.48 -41.11
C LEU A 558 -1.12 -8.09 -40.73
N ALA A 559 -0.05 -8.04 -39.93
CA ALA A 559 0.58 -6.78 -39.54
C ALA A 559 1.21 -6.05 -40.73
N VAL A 560 1.85 -6.78 -41.66
CA VAL A 560 2.39 -6.24 -42.91
C VAL A 560 1.28 -5.68 -43.81
N ALA A 561 0.12 -6.36 -43.89
CA ALA A 561 -1.04 -5.84 -44.61
C ALA A 561 -1.55 -4.52 -44.00
N GLY A 562 -1.54 -4.41 -42.66
CA GLY A 562 -1.83 -3.17 -41.95
C GLY A 562 -0.82 -2.05 -42.28
N CYS A 563 0.48 -2.38 -42.36
CA CYS A 563 1.52 -1.47 -42.84
C CYS A 563 1.24 -0.95 -44.26
N GLY A 564 0.79 -1.84 -45.15
CA GLY A 564 0.37 -1.47 -46.50
C GLY A 564 -0.85 -0.54 -46.52
N TRP A 565 -1.81 -0.73 -45.61
CA TRP A 565 -2.96 0.16 -45.47
C TRP A 565 -2.57 1.52 -44.87
N ALA A 566 -1.70 1.55 -43.85
CA ALA A 566 -1.15 2.78 -43.28
C ALA A 566 -0.48 3.64 -44.36
N ALA A 567 0.32 3.02 -45.24
CA ALA A 567 0.94 3.70 -46.37
C ALA A 567 -0.08 4.31 -47.34
N ARG A 568 -1.16 3.61 -47.68
CA ARG A 568 -2.23 4.16 -48.54
C ARG A 568 -3.03 5.29 -47.87
N LEU A 569 -3.16 5.24 -46.54
CA LEU A 569 -3.80 6.30 -45.75
C LEU A 569 -2.90 7.53 -45.53
N GLY A 570 -1.59 7.41 -45.81
CA GLY A 570 -0.60 8.43 -45.45
C GLY A 570 -0.26 8.47 -43.96
N ALA A 571 -0.61 7.43 -43.19
CA ALA A 571 -0.26 7.29 -41.79
C ALA A 571 1.17 6.75 -41.66
N PRO A 572 2.14 7.47 -41.05
CA PRO A 572 3.54 7.05 -41.05
C PRO A 572 3.88 6.05 -39.94
N GLU A 573 2.89 5.45 -39.29
CA GLU A 573 3.11 4.55 -38.15
C GLU A 573 2.10 3.40 -38.09
N LEU A 574 2.62 2.20 -37.81
CA LEU A 574 1.90 1.00 -37.42
C LEU A 574 2.16 0.69 -35.94
N ILE A 575 1.11 0.62 -35.14
CA ILE A 575 1.16 0.26 -33.73
C ILE A 575 0.70 -1.19 -33.58
N VAL A 576 1.52 -2.01 -32.93
CA VAL A 576 1.20 -3.39 -32.60
C VAL A 576 0.91 -3.49 -31.12
N TRP A 577 -0.35 -3.78 -30.79
CA TRP A 577 -0.79 -4.23 -29.47
C TRP A 577 -1.40 -5.62 -29.63
N SER A 578 -0.89 -6.59 -28.87
CA SER A 578 -1.40 -7.96 -28.90
C SER A 578 -1.88 -8.38 -27.53
N PRO A 579 -3.20 -8.60 -27.33
CA PRO A 579 -3.71 -9.09 -26.06
C PRO A 579 -3.39 -10.58 -25.84
N TYR A 580 -2.91 -11.28 -26.87
CA TYR A 580 -2.71 -12.73 -26.85
C TYR A 580 -1.26 -13.18 -26.66
N ASP A 581 -0.29 -12.29 -26.87
CA ASP A 581 1.14 -12.62 -26.71
C ASP A 581 1.54 -12.65 -25.23
N GLY A 582 1.16 -13.74 -24.58
CA GLY A 582 1.28 -13.95 -23.16
C GLY A 582 0.89 -15.36 -22.71
N TYR A 583 0.63 -15.53 -21.42
CA TYR A 583 0.24 -16.78 -20.78
C TYR A 583 -0.56 -16.53 -19.49
N ASP A 584 -1.29 -17.55 -19.03
CA ASP A 584 -2.13 -17.47 -17.83
C ASP A 584 -1.56 -18.24 -16.65
N TYR A 585 -0.86 -19.35 -16.93
CA TYR A 585 -0.34 -20.25 -15.90
C TYR A 585 1.17 -20.32 -15.92
N HIS A 586 1.76 -20.51 -14.74
CA HIS A 586 3.17 -20.92 -14.64
C HIS A 586 3.39 -22.22 -15.41
N PHE A 587 4.53 -22.34 -16.09
CA PHE A 587 4.88 -23.48 -16.95
C PHE A 587 4.03 -23.65 -18.23
N GLN A 588 3.11 -22.74 -18.57
CA GLN A 588 2.29 -22.83 -19.78
C GLN A 588 3.10 -22.67 -21.08
N VAL A 589 4.11 -21.80 -21.07
CA VAL A 589 4.93 -21.47 -22.25
C VAL A 589 6.41 -21.62 -21.94
N ASP A 590 7.19 -21.92 -22.97
CA ASP A 590 8.65 -21.74 -22.93
C ASP A 590 8.95 -20.25 -23.09
N TYR A 591 9.40 -19.62 -22.00
CA TYR A 591 9.64 -18.17 -21.95
C TYR A 591 10.70 -17.71 -22.94
N LEU A 592 11.77 -18.50 -23.14
CA LEU A 592 12.86 -18.12 -24.04
C LEU A 592 12.44 -18.28 -25.49
N ALA A 593 11.74 -19.36 -25.82
CA ALA A 593 11.21 -19.56 -27.17
C ALA A 593 10.17 -18.49 -27.52
N ALA A 594 9.23 -18.20 -26.61
CA ALA A 594 8.21 -17.17 -26.83
C ALA A 594 8.84 -15.78 -27.04
N TRP A 595 9.83 -15.41 -26.22
CA TRP A 595 10.58 -14.16 -26.38
C TRP A 595 11.30 -14.09 -27.73
N GLN A 596 12.03 -15.15 -28.09
CA GLN A 596 12.77 -15.22 -29.35
C GLN A 596 11.84 -15.12 -30.57
N HIS A 597 10.70 -15.81 -30.53
CA HIS A 597 9.68 -15.70 -31.56
C HIS A 597 9.14 -14.26 -31.70
N THR A 598 8.89 -13.57 -30.58
CA THR A 598 8.47 -12.16 -30.60
C THR A 598 9.53 -11.26 -31.25
N VAL A 599 10.82 -11.45 -30.92
CA VAL A 599 11.93 -10.72 -31.56
C VAL A 599 11.93 -10.93 -33.08
N GLU A 600 11.88 -12.19 -33.53
CA GLU A 600 11.92 -12.55 -34.94
C GLU A 600 10.71 -12.01 -35.72
N ALA A 601 9.51 -12.07 -35.11
CA ALA A 601 8.30 -11.55 -35.74
C ALA A 601 8.37 -10.03 -35.94
N PHE A 602 8.86 -9.27 -34.95
CA PHE A 602 9.05 -7.83 -35.11
C PHE A 602 10.16 -7.47 -36.10
N GLN A 603 11.24 -8.27 -36.18
CA GLN A 603 12.25 -8.10 -37.23
C GLN A 603 11.63 -8.31 -38.62
N ALA A 604 10.91 -9.40 -38.83
CA ALA A 604 10.24 -9.71 -40.09
C ALA A 604 9.22 -8.63 -40.48
N LEU A 605 8.41 -8.16 -39.52
CA LEU A 605 7.46 -7.07 -39.74
C LEU A 605 8.17 -5.77 -40.12
N ALA A 606 9.16 -5.34 -39.35
CA ALA A 606 9.89 -4.11 -39.61
C ALA A 606 10.62 -4.13 -40.97
N ASP A 607 11.14 -5.28 -41.38
CA ASP A 607 11.83 -5.46 -42.67
C ASP A 607 10.85 -5.50 -43.86
N ALA A 608 9.62 -5.97 -43.66
CA ALA A 608 8.60 -6.09 -44.70
C ALA A 608 7.68 -4.86 -44.84
N CYS A 609 7.62 -3.97 -43.85
CA CYS A 609 6.81 -2.76 -43.91
C CYS A 609 7.28 -1.79 -45.01
N PRO A 610 6.36 -1.08 -45.70
CA PRO A 610 6.74 -0.09 -46.71
C PRO A 610 7.69 0.98 -46.16
N PRO A 611 8.61 1.52 -46.99
CA PRO A 611 9.51 2.59 -46.58
C PRO A 611 8.73 3.80 -46.01
N GLY A 612 9.23 4.35 -44.91
CA GLY A 612 8.61 5.50 -44.23
C GLY A 612 7.59 5.13 -43.16
N ILE A 613 7.21 3.85 -43.03
CA ILE A 613 6.35 3.39 -41.94
C ILE A 613 7.21 3.00 -40.74
N ARG A 614 6.98 3.66 -39.60
CA ARG A 614 7.49 3.26 -38.29
C ARG A 614 6.62 2.13 -37.73
N VAL A 615 7.24 1.13 -37.11
CA VAL A 615 6.56 0.06 -36.39
C VAL A 615 6.82 0.27 -34.91
N SER A 616 5.77 0.29 -34.09
CA SER A 616 5.91 0.41 -32.64
C SER A 616 5.18 -0.69 -31.90
N LEU A 617 5.81 -1.21 -30.83
CA LEU A 617 5.12 -2.04 -29.86
C LEU A 617 4.44 -1.14 -28.83
N GLU A 618 3.15 -1.36 -28.61
CA GLU A 618 2.41 -0.91 -27.44
C GLU A 618 2.24 -2.09 -26.49
N PHE A 619 3.03 -2.11 -25.41
CA PHE A 619 2.98 -3.20 -24.45
C PHE A 619 1.91 -2.95 -23.39
N LYS A 620 1.36 -4.05 -22.85
CA LYS A 620 0.42 -4.05 -21.73
C LYS A 620 0.82 -5.19 -20.78
N PRO A 621 1.03 -4.93 -19.47
CA PRO A 621 1.52 -5.95 -18.53
C PRO A 621 0.59 -7.16 -18.38
N THR A 622 -0.73 -6.93 -18.49
CA THR A 622 -1.77 -7.94 -18.29
C THR A 622 -3.03 -7.58 -19.06
N ASP A 623 -3.75 -8.58 -19.56
CA ASP A 623 -5.02 -8.43 -20.24
C ASP A 623 -6.04 -9.50 -19.80
N ALA A 624 -7.32 -9.32 -20.12
CA ALA A 624 -8.32 -10.35 -19.92
C ALA A 624 -8.06 -11.61 -20.76
N SER A 625 -7.37 -11.44 -21.89
CA SER A 625 -7.04 -12.51 -22.84
C SER A 625 -5.72 -13.22 -22.52
N SER A 626 -4.82 -12.58 -21.78
CA SER A 626 -3.59 -13.19 -21.25
C SER A 626 -3.16 -12.51 -19.94
N ARG A 627 -3.04 -13.29 -18.85
CA ARG A 627 -2.77 -12.70 -17.52
C ARG A 627 -1.35 -12.18 -17.36
N PHE A 628 -0.39 -12.73 -18.10
CA PHE A 628 1.00 -12.30 -18.12
C PHE A 628 1.46 -12.07 -19.57
N ALA A 629 1.92 -10.87 -19.90
CA ALA A 629 2.49 -10.58 -21.21
C ALA A 629 3.94 -11.05 -21.34
N ILE A 630 4.37 -11.41 -22.55
CA ILE A 630 5.79 -11.70 -22.85
C ILE A 630 6.66 -10.45 -22.66
N VAL A 631 6.11 -9.26 -22.96
CA VAL A 631 6.77 -7.97 -22.80
C VAL A 631 5.95 -7.13 -21.83
N PRO A 632 6.16 -7.25 -20.50
CA PRO A 632 5.23 -6.68 -19.53
C PRO A 632 5.56 -5.27 -19.06
N SER A 633 6.72 -4.71 -19.42
CA SER A 633 7.25 -3.48 -18.82
C SER A 633 8.09 -2.68 -19.81
N THR A 634 8.37 -1.41 -19.47
CA THR A 634 9.26 -0.54 -20.24
C THR A 634 10.66 -1.14 -20.36
N GLY A 635 11.16 -1.77 -19.28
CA GLY A 635 12.46 -2.44 -19.31
C GLY A 635 12.51 -3.60 -20.31
N ALA A 636 11.49 -4.45 -20.32
CA ALA A 636 11.38 -5.53 -21.29
C ALA A 636 11.21 -4.96 -22.72
N ALA A 637 10.39 -3.94 -22.90
CA ALA A 637 10.16 -3.32 -24.20
C ALA A 637 11.44 -2.69 -24.78
N LEU A 638 12.29 -2.08 -23.95
CA LEU A 638 13.60 -1.56 -24.35
C LEU A 638 14.58 -2.68 -24.73
N LEU A 639 14.60 -3.78 -23.97
CA LEU A 639 15.39 -4.96 -24.32
C LEU A 639 14.95 -5.54 -25.67
N LEU A 640 13.64 -5.65 -25.89
CA LEU A 640 13.09 -6.08 -27.17
C LEU A 640 13.52 -5.14 -28.30
N ALA A 641 13.39 -3.82 -28.12
CA ALA A 641 13.80 -2.84 -29.12
C ALA A 641 15.30 -2.93 -29.47
N GLN A 642 16.15 -3.21 -28.46
CA GLN A 642 17.56 -3.46 -28.65
C GLN A 642 17.82 -4.73 -29.48
N GLN A 643 17.09 -5.83 -29.23
CA GLN A 643 17.27 -7.10 -29.92
C GLN A 643 16.65 -7.13 -31.32
N VAL A 644 15.50 -6.47 -31.51
CA VAL A 644 14.92 -6.26 -32.85
C VAL A 644 15.91 -5.48 -33.71
N SER A 645 16.57 -4.46 -33.14
CA SER A 645 17.67 -3.73 -33.77
C SER A 645 17.35 -3.25 -35.19
N ARG A 646 16.15 -2.69 -35.39
CA ARG A 646 15.74 -2.04 -36.64
C ARG A 646 15.53 -0.55 -36.42
N PRO A 647 15.92 0.30 -37.39
CA PRO A 647 15.81 1.75 -37.26
C PRO A 647 14.35 2.22 -37.25
N ASN A 648 13.46 1.53 -37.97
CA ASN A 648 12.03 1.81 -38.02
C ASN A 648 11.23 1.06 -36.94
N PHE A 649 11.87 0.41 -35.96
CA PHE A 649 11.19 -0.17 -34.81
C PHE A 649 11.38 0.68 -33.55
N GLY A 650 10.28 0.96 -32.85
CA GLY A 650 10.23 1.73 -31.60
C GLY A 650 9.09 1.28 -30.69
N LEU A 651 8.69 2.15 -29.77
CA LEU A 651 7.71 1.90 -28.74
C LEU A 651 6.64 2.99 -28.75
N THR A 652 5.41 2.56 -28.51
CA THR A 652 4.28 3.42 -28.20
C THR A 652 3.93 3.19 -26.74
N LEU A 653 4.01 4.24 -25.93
CA LEU A 653 3.72 4.13 -24.50
C LEU A 653 2.29 4.54 -24.21
N ASP A 654 1.55 3.69 -23.50
CA ASP A 654 0.23 4.01 -22.98
C ASP A 654 0.29 4.30 -21.47
N MET A 655 -0.21 5.46 -21.05
CA MET A 655 -0.11 5.89 -19.64
C MET A 655 -0.79 4.91 -18.68
N GLY A 656 -1.97 4.39 -19.03
CA GLY A 656 -2.72 3.43 -18.23
C GLY A 656 -1.99 2.10 -18.12
N HIS A 657 -1.34 1.64 -19.20
CA HIS A 657 -0.51 0.44 -19.17
C HIS A 657 0.73 0.60 -18.30
N LEU A 658 1.37 1.77 -18.33
CA LEU A 658 2.52 2.09 -17.46
C LEU A 658 2.11 2.11 -15.98
N LEU A 659 0.97 2.74 -15.66
CA LEU A 659 0.41 2.73 -14.32
C LEU A 659 0.06 1.31 -13.86
N LEU A 660 -0.56 0.50 -14.74
CA LEU A 660 -0.87 -0.91 -14.48
C LEU A 660 0.37 -1.77 -14.25
N ALA A 661 1.50 -1.42 -14.88
CA ALA A 661 2.79 -2.08 -14.67
C ALA A 661 3.47 -1.65 -13.36
N GLY A 662 2.89 -0.69 -12.62
CA GLY A 662 3.47 -0.11 -11.41
C GLY A 662 4.67 0.80 -11.70
N GLU A 663 4.77 1.33 -12.92
CA GLU A 663 5.87 2.22 -13.34
C GLU A 663 5.53 3.69 -13.07
N ASN A 664 6.56 4.54 -12.90
CA ASN A 664 6.38 5.99 -13.06
C ASN A 664 6.31 6.29 -14.58
N PRO A 665 5.16 6.76 -15.11
CA PRO A 665 5.03 6.93 -16.55
C PRO A 665 6.02 7.93 -17.14
N ALA A 666 6.37 8.98 -16.39
CA ALA A 666 7.28 10.02 -16.84
C ALA A 666 8.72 9.50 -16.93
N GLN A 667 9.13 8.62 -16.00
CA GLN A 667 10.39 7.89 -16.09
C GLN A 667 10.45 7.00 -17.33
N SER A 668 9.37 6.30 -17.66
CA SER A 668 9.30 5.46 -18.86
C SER A 668 9.42 6.30 -20.14
N VAL A 669 8.74 7.46 -20.21
CA VAL A 669 8.92 8.45 -21.30
C VAL A 669 10.37 8.92 -21.40
N ALA A 670 11.02 9.23 -20.28
CA ALA A 670 12.41 9.67 -20.24
C ALA A 670 13.36 8.61 -20.80
N MET A 671 13.23 7.36 -20.35
CA MET A 671 14.11 6.25 -20.75
C MET A 671 13.94 5.89 -22.22
N VAL A 672 12.70 5.79 -22.69
CA VAL A 672 12.39 5.43 -24.08
C VAL A 672 12.75 6.56 -25.04
N GLY A 673 12.53 7.82 -24.62
CA GLY A 673 12.98 9.00 -25.33
C GLY A 673 14.51 9.04 -25.45
N ALA A 674 15.24 8.80 -24.35
CA ALA A 674 16.71 8.76 -24.36
C ALA A 674 17.28 7.64 -25.26
N ALA A 675 16.55 6.54 -25.42
CA ALA A 675 16.91 5.46 -26.34
C ALA A 675 16.63 5.78 -27.83
N GLY A 676 15.97 6.91 -28.13
CA GLY A 676 15.52 7.25 -29.49
C GLY A 676 14.45 6.28 -30.01
N LYS A 677 13.68 5.67 -29.11
CA LYS A 677 12.66 4.65 -29.42
C LYS A 677 11.24 5.09 -29.12
N LEU A 678 11.00 6.33 -28.69
CA LEU A 678 9.66 6.85 -28.40
C LEU A 678 8.96 7.30 -29.69
N PHE A 679 8.11 6.45 -30.27
CA PHE A 679 7.43 6.75 -31.53
C PHE A 679 6.01 7.27 -31.33
N GLY A 680 5.32 6.77 -30.30
CA GLY A 680 3.94 7.14 -29.97
C GLY A 680 3.70 7.31 -28.47
N LEU A 681 2.69 8.11 -28.14
CA LEU A 681 2.16 8.29 -26.78
C LEU A 681 0.63 8.21 -26.80
N GLN A 682 0.11 7.26 -26.04
CA GLN A 682 -1.31 7.09 -25.77
C GLN A 682 -1.59 7.55 -24.33
N LEU A 683 -2.44 8.56 -24.20
CA LEU A 683 -2.70 9.26 -22.96
C LEU A 683 -4.12 8.98 -22.49
N ASN A 684 -4.22 8.50 -21.25
CA ASN A 684 -5.45 8.26 -20.52
C ASN A 684 -5.11 8.39 -19.02
N ASP A 685 -6.02 7.98 -18.17
CA ASP A 685 -5.79 7.90 -16.73
C ASP A 685 -6.46 6.63 -16.16
N ALA A 686 -6.05 6.20 -14.98
CA ALA A 686 -6.57 4.97 -14.37
C ALA A 686 -6.45 4.98 -12.85
N HIS A 687 -7.33 4.26 -12.18
CA HIS A 687 -7.22 3.96 -10.74
C HIS A 687 -6.30 2.77 -10.45
N VAL A 688 -5.80 2.09 -11.49
CA VAL A 688 -4.84 0.99 -11.39
C VAL A 688 -5.43 -0.25 -10.69
N ARG A 689 -6.53 -0.78 -11.23
CA ARG A 689 -7.07 -2.09 -10.81
C ARG A 689 -6.56 -3.19 -11.74
N LEU A 690 -5.92 -4.21 -11.19
CA LEU A 690 -5.43 -5.36 -11.98
C LEU A 690 -6.58 -5.97 -12.79
N GLY A 691 -6.40 -6.01 -14.12
CA GLY A 691 -7.38 -6.57 -15.06
C GLY A 691 -8.55 -5.64 -15.43
N ALA A 692 -8.56 -4.39 -14.97
CA ALA A 692 -9.50 -3.37 -15.45
C ALA A 692 -8.74 -2.34 -16.30
N GLU A 693 -9.21 -2.15 -17.53
CA GLU A 693 -8.79 -1.04 -18.38
C GLU A 693 -9.79 0.09 -18.14
N ASP A 694 -9.40 1.05 -17.28
CA ASP A 694 -10.31 2.14 -16.91
C ASP A 694 -10.43 3.16 -18.06
N GLY A 695 -9.32 3.43 -18.77
CA GLY A 695 -9.32 4.30 -19.95
C GLY A 695 -9.91 5.70 -19.67
N LEU A 696 -9.61 6.30 -18.51
CA LEU A 696 -10.23 7.54 -18.06
C LEU A 696 -9.60 8.76 -18.74
N ALA A 697 -10.28 9.90 -18.62
CA ALA A 697 -9.79 11.18 -19.14
C ALA A 697 -8.41 11.55 -18.56
N PHE A 698 -7.49 12.00 -19.40
CA PHE A 698 -6.08 12.23 -19.07
C PHE A 698 -5.90 13.24 -17.91
N GLY A 699 -5.16 12.84 -16.88
CA GLY A 699 -4.82 13.68 -15.73
C GLY A 699 -6.00 14.06 -14.84
N SER A 700 -7.04 13.22 -14.83
CA SER A 700 -8.25 13.35 -14.00
C SER A 700 -8.13 12.64 -12.64
N VAL A 701 -7.37 11.55 -12.59
CA VAL A 701 -7.11 10.74 -11.39
C VAL A 701 -5.70 10.99 -10.86
N ASN A 702 -4.70 11.04 -11.76
CA ASN A 702 -3.29 11.21 -11.42
C ASN A 702 -2.73 12.53 -12.00
N PRO A 703 -3.18 13.70 -11.53
CA PRO A 703 -2.91 14.99 -12.17
C PRO A 703 -1.42 15.40 -12.13
N VAL A 704 -0.70 15.09 -11.04
CA VAL A 704 0.73 15.42 -10.91
C VAL A 704 1.58 14.50 -11.80
N ALA A 705 1.25 13.21 -11.86
CA ALA A 705 1.94 12.27 -12.77
C ALA A 705 1.72 12.66 -14.25
N ALA A 706 0.50 13.04 -14.63
CA ALA A 706 0.21 13.55 -15.96
C ALA A 706 1.01 14.83 -16.29
N LEU A 707 1.16 15.74 -15.31
CA LEU A 707 1.99 16.94 -15.45
C LEU A 707 3.47 16.58 -15.65
N GLU A 708 3.99 15.61 -14.90
CA GLU A 708 5.37 15.14 -15.03
C GLU A 708 5.63 14.48 -16.39
N VAL A 709 4.69 13.66 -16.89
CA VAL A 709 4.74 13.10 -18.25
C VAL A 709 4.86 14.21 -19.29
N VAL A 710 4.02 15.24 -19.20
CA VAL A 710 4.07 16.39 -20.12
C VAL A 710 5.41 17.14 -20.01
N ARG A 711 5.96 17.30 -18.80
CA ARG A 711 7.29 17.88 -18.59
C ARG A 711 8.38 17.04 -19.26
N TRP A 712 8.30 15.72 -19.20
CA TRP A 712 9.26 14.85 -19.87
C TRP A 712 9.06 14.82 -21.39
N MET A 713 7.85 14.99 -21.91
CA MET A 713 7.63 15.22 -23.35
C MET A 713 8.35 16.48 -23.85
N GLN A 714 8.35 17.57 -23.06
CA GLN A 714 9.12 18.78 -23.37
C GLN A 714 10.64 18.53 -23.43
N ARG A 715 11.13 17.48 -22.76
CA ARG A 715 12.58 17.16 -22.67
C ARG A 715 13.01 16.04 -23.60
N SER A 716 12.12 15.11 -23.95
CA SER A 716 12.46 13.87 -24.65
C SER A 716 12.70 14.06 -26.15
N GLY A 717 12.38 15.23 -26.71
CA GLY A 717 12.45 15.47 -28.16
C GLY A 717 11.36 14.71 -28.93
N TYR A 718 10.28 14.32 -28.27
CA TYR A 718 9.16 13.62 -28.90
C TYR A 718 8.55 14.45 -30.05
N ASP A 719 8.50 13.87 -31.24
CA ASP A 719 8.02 14.50 -32.47
C ASP A 719 6.72 13.87 -33.04
N GLY A 720 6.15 12.91 -32.31
CA GLY A 720 4.90 12.25 -32.67
C GLY A 720 3.66 13.10 -32.40
N HIS A 721 2.51 12.44 -32.36
CA HIS A 721 1.22 13.05 -32.00
C HIS A 721 0.78 12.64 -30.60
N VAL A 722 -0.16 13.37 -30.01
CA VAL A 722 -0.82 12.94 -28.77
C VAL A 722 -2.08 12.20 -29.13
N TYR A 723 -2.20 10.94 -28.73
CA TYR A 723 -3.42 10.15 -28.89
C TYR A 723 -4.08 9.94 -27.53
N PHE A 724 -5.40 10.18 -27.43
CA PHE A 724 -6.16 9.89 -26.22
C PHE A 724 -6.86 8.54 -26.33
N ASP A 725 -6.30 7.51 -25.67
CA ASP A 725 -6.89 6.16 -25.62
C ASP A 725 -7.86 6.02 -24.45
N THR A 726 -8.99 6.71 -24.57
CA THR A 726 -10.00 6.79 -23.51
C THR A 726 -11.27 6.01 -23.86
N PHE A 727 -12.01 5.60 -22.83
CA PHE A 727 -13.19 4.75 -22.88
C PHE A 727 -14.38 5.47 -22.23
N PRO A 728 -14.93 6.54 -22.84
CA PRO A 728 -16.06 7.30 -22.31
C PRO A 728 -17.36 6.48 -22.40
N LEU A 729 -17.54 5.53 -21.48
CA LEU A 729 -18.69 4.63 -21.45
C LEU A 729 -19.96 5.35 -20.98
N ASN A 730 -19.82 6.24 -19.99
CA ASN A 730 -20.92 6.97 -19.39
C ASN A 730 -20.94 8.45 -19.84
N GLU A 731 -19.82 8.94 -20.34
CA GLU A 731 -19.58 10.32 -20.75
C GLU A 731 -19.97 10.56 -22.22
N ASP A 732 -20.18 11.82 -22.59
CA ASP A 732 -20.25 12.19 -24.00
C ASP A 732 -18.84 12.09 -24.62
N PRO A 733 -18.61 11.19 -25.59
CA PRO A 733 -17.28 10.97 -26.16
C PRO A 733 -16.70 12.20 -26.85
N VAL A 734 -17.54 13.09 -27.39
CA VAL A 734 -17.06 14.31 -28.05
C VAL A 734 -16.55 15.31 -26.99
N ARG A 735 -17.33 15.50 -25.91
CA ARG A 735 -16.95 16.42 -24.82
C ARG A 735 -15.75 15.92 -24.03
N GLU A 736 -15.62 14.61 -23.87
CA GLU A 736 -14.48 13.98 -23.19
C GLU A 736 -13.19 14.18 -23.99
N ALA A 737 -13.21 13.95 -25.31
CA ALA A 737 -12.06 14.22 -26.16
C ALA A 737 -11.67 15.72 -26.17
N GLU A 738 -12.65 16.63 -26.20
CA GLU A 738 -12.40 18.08 -26.06
C GLU A 738 -11.80 18.44 -24.69
N TYR A 739 -12.25 17.77 -23.62
CA TYR A 739 -11.66 17.92 -22.29
C TYR A 739 -10.19 17.52 -22.29
N ASN A 740 -9.84 16.36 -22.85
CA ASN A 740 -8.47 15.88 -22.91
C ASN A 740 -7.54 16.85 -23.67
N VAL A 741 -7.98 17.38 -24.82
CA VAL A 741 -7.22 18.39 -25.56
C VAL A 741 -6.96 19.63 -24.71
N ARG A 742 -8.00 20.17 -24.05
CA ARG A 742 -7.84 21.36 -23.19
C ARG A 742 -6.96 21.06 -21.98
N ARG A 743 -7.13 19.88 -21.37
CA ARG A 743 -6.38 19.44 -20.19
C ARG A 743 -4.90 19.28 -20.50
N PHE A 744 -4.55 18.62 -21.61
CA PHE A 744 -3.17 18.51 -22.05
C PHE A 744 -2.54 19.88 -22.31
N LYS A 745 -3.22 20.78 -23.03
CA LYS A 745 -2.72 22.15 -23.28
C LYS A 745 -2.49 22.94 -21.99
N ALA A 746 -3.38 22.79 -21.01
CA ALA A 746 -3.21 23.42 -19.69
C ALA A 746 -1.99 22.85 -18.95
N LEU A 747 -1.81 21.52 -18.95
CA LEU A 747 -0.66 20.87 -18.35
C LEU A 747 0.65 21.24 -19.06
N TRP A 748 0.65 21.42 -20.38
CA TRP A 748 1.80 21.90 -21.15
C TRP A 748 2.27 23.27 -20.67
N SER A 749 1.33 24.21 -20.54
CA SER A 749 1.61 25.55 -20.02
C SER A 749 2.08 25.50 -18.56
N LYS A 750 1.43 24.68 -17.72
CA LYS A 750 1.82 24.47 -16.30
C LYS A 750 3.26 23.93 -16.21
N ALA A 751 3.62 22.94 -17.03
CA ALA A 751 4.97 22.36 -17.07
C ALA A 751 6.03 23.38 -17.53
N ALA A 752 5.71 24.25 -18.50
CA ALA A 752 6.61 25.30 -18.95
C ALA A 752 6.87 26.35 -17.85
N ARG A 753 5.83 26.72 -17.07
CA ARG A 753 5.96 27.63 -15.92
C ARG A 753 6.81 27.02 -14.80
N LEU A 754 6.61 25.74 -14.49
CA LEU A 754 7.47 25.02 -13.53
C LEU A 754 8.92 24.96 -14.00
N ALA A 755 9.16 24.72 -15.30
CA ALA A 755 10.52 24.73 -15.82
C ALA A 755 11.18 26.12 -15.62
N ALA A 756 10.43 27.19 -15.87
CA ALA A 756 10.90 28.57 -15.66
C ALA A 756 11.15 28.91 -14.18
N SER A 757 10.50 28.22 -13.24
CA SER A 757 10.66 28.42 -11.80
C SER A 757 11.95 27.85 -11.22
N GLY A 758 12.75 27.14 -12.02
CA GLY A 758 13.93 26.44 -11.54
C GLY A 758 13.64 25.04 -11.00
N LEU A 759 12.53 24.38 -11.42
CA LEU A 759 12.23 22.99 -11.06
C LEU A 759 13.42 22.04 -11.25
N ASP A 760 14.19 22.24 -12.33
CA ASP A 760 15.37 21.41 -12.63
C ASP A 760 16.47 21.53 -11.55
N GLY A 761 16.52 22.64 -10.81
CA GLY A 761 17.43 22.83 -9.66
C GLY A 761 17.06 21.94 -8.48
N PHE A 762 15.77 21.90 -8.11
CA PHE A 762 15.28 21.00 -7.07
C PHE A 762 15.51 19.53 -7.45
N ALA A 763 15.24 19.17 -8.72
CA ALA A 763 15.51 17.83 -9.22
C ALA A 763 17.01 17.46 -9.14
N ALA A 764 17.92 18.39 -9.47
CA ALA A 764 19.36 18.17 -9.38
C ALA A 764 19.86 18.03 -7.92
N ALA A 765 19.20 18.69 -6.98
CA ALA A 765 19.50 18.61 -5.55
C ALA A 765 18.81 17.43 -4.84
N HIS A 766 17.97 16.66 -5.54
CA HIS A 766 17.06 15.68 -4.94
C HIS A 766 16.16 16.30 -3.84
N ASP A 767 15.80 17.57 -4.00
CA ASP A 767 14.98 18.31 -3.06
C ASP A 767 13.49 18.06 -3.33
N GLY A 768 12.96 16.99 -2.76
CA GLY A 768 11.56 16.64 -2.88
C GLY A 768 10.62 17.70 -2.28
N MET A 769 11.02 18.37 -1.20
CA MET A 769 10.18 19.38 -0.55
C MET A 769 10.10 20.66 -1.39
N GLY A 770 11.22 21.12 -1.94
CA GLY A 770 11.24 22.27 -2.85
C GLY A 770 10.39 22.05 -4.11
N VAL A 771 10.30 20.81 -4.63
CA VAL A 771 9.36 20.47 -5.72
C VAL A 771 7.90 20.62 -5.27
N LEU A 772 7.54 20.12 -4.08
CA LEU A 772 6.18 20.21 -3.56
C LEU A 772 5.79 21.68 -3.30
N GLU A 773 6.67 22.47 -2.68
CA GLU A 773 6.46 23.90 -2.46
C GLU A 773 6.31 24.67 -3.79
N ALA A 774 7.10 24.34 -4.82
CA ALA A 774 6.97 24.94 -6.14
C ALA A 774 5.63 24.58 -6.83
N LEU A 775 5.12 23.37 -6.60
CA LEU A 775 3.80 22.95 -7.09
C LEU A 775 2.68 23.70 -6.37
N GLU A 776 2.78 23.88 -5.05
CA GLU A 776 1.84 24.66 -4.25
C GLU A 776 1.80 26.13 -4.67
N ALA A 777 2.96 26.77 -4.82
CA ALA A 777 3.06 28.16 -5.28
C ALA A 777 2.38 28.36 -6.64
N LEU A 778 2.58 27.39 -7.55
CA LEU A 778 1.96 27.42 -8.87
C LEU A 778 0.42 27.26 -8.83
N GLU A 779 -0.09 26.53 -7.85
CA GLU A 779 -1.53 26.35 -7.62
C GLU A 779 -2.18 27.56 -6.93
N ALA A 780 -1.45 28.23 -6.04
CA ALA A 780 -1.83 29.50 -5.45
C ALA A 780 -1.84 30.67 -6.46
N GLY A 781 -1.24 30.48 -7.64
CA GLY A 781 -1.11 31.53 -8.66
C GLY A 781 0.02 32.51 -8.37
N GLU A 782 0.91 32.16 -7.44
CA GLU A 782 2.09 32.96 -7.09
C GLU A 782 3.19 32.75 -8.14
N GLU A 783 3.94 33.81 -8.46
CA GLU A 783 5.17 33.68 -9.26
C GLU A 783 6.18 32.92 -8.40
N PRO A 784 6.64 31.75 -8.82
CA PRO A 784 7.45 30.90 -7.96
C PRO A 784 8.78 31.59 -7.64
N SER A 785 9.06 31.71 -6.34
CA SER A 785 10.24 32.41 -5.85
C SER A 785 11.51 31.79 -6.45
N GLN A 786 12.34 32.60 -7.11
CA GLN A 786 13.59 32.15 -7.68
C GLN A 786 14.42 31.48 -6.58
N ALA A 787 14.84 30.23 -6.80
CA ALA A 787 15.76 29.53 -5.92
C ALA A 787 17.00 30.41 -5.68
N THR A 788 17.09 31.00 -4.49
CA THR A 788 18.27 31.73 -4.07
C THR A 788 19.34 30.68 -3.80
N THR A 789 20.27 30.53 -4.75
CA THR A 789 21.53 29.84 -4.51
C THR A 789 22.27 30.60 -3.41
N ALA A 790 22.17 30.12 -2.17
CA ALA A 790 23.11 30.49 -1.11
C ALA A 790 24.48 29.91 -1.48
N GLY A 791 25.30 30.74 -2.13
CA GLY A 791 26.64 30.36 -2.56
C GLY A 791 27.52 31.59 -2.79
N CYS A 792 28.41 31.84 -1.84
CA CYS A 792 29.68 32.56 -1.97
C CYS A 792 29.65 33.92 -2.68
N GLY A 793 29.58 35.00 -1.87
CA GLY A 793 29.96 36.34 -2.32
C GLY A 793 31.47 36.41 -2.61
N CYS A 794 31.81 36.51 -3.88
CA CYS A 794 33.07 37.06 -4.40
C CYS A 794 32.77 37.69 -5.76
N GLU A 795 32.22 38.91 -5.77
CA GLU A 795 32.18 39.74 -6.97
C GLU A 795 33.53 40.44 -7.13
N CYS A 796 34.26 40.06 -8.18
CA CYS A 796 35.36 40.85 -8.72
C CYS A 796 34.76 42.06 -9.44
N SER A 797 35.09 43.25 -8.95
CA SER A 797 34.74 44.54 -9.55
C SER A 797 35.65 44.84 -10.73
N ALA A 798 35.08 45.35 -11.81
CA ALA A 798 35.78 46.14 -12.82
C ALA A 798 34.96 47.42 -13.04
N ASP A 799 35.60 48.57 -12.74
CA ASP A 799 35.52 49.91 -13.34
C ASP A 799 34.26 50.29 -14.15
N ASP A 800 33.67 51.49 -14.06
CA ASP A 800 34.18 52.81 -13.72
C ASP A 800 32.96 53.77 -13.67
N GLY A 801 33.06 54.92 -13.00
CA GLY A 801 32.26 56.10 -13.35
C GLY A 801 31.45 56.76 -12.25
N HIS A 802 32.00 57.87 -11.76
CA HIS A 802 31.43 58.90 -10.89
C HIS A 802 29.92 59.16 -10.93
N GLY A 803 29.34 59.37 -9.73
CA GLY A 803 28.08 60.10 -9.54
C GLY A 803 27.58 60.03 -8.09
N GLU A 804 27.93 61.03 -7.28
CA GLU A 804 27.35 61.25 -5.93
C GLU A 804 25.82 61.42 -6.00
N CYS A 805 25.05 60.76 -5.10
CA CYS A 805 23.89 61.39 -4.46
C CYS A 805 23.39 60.67 -3.20
N LYS A 806 23.71 61.29 -2.06
CA LYS A 806 22.94 61.50 -0.81
C LYS A 806 21.94 60.46 -0.28
N GLN A 807 22.18 60.14 0.99
CA GLN A 807 21.25 59.73 2.05
C GLN A 807 19.85 60.35 1.95
N GLN A 808 18.81 59.53 2.20
CA GLN A 808 17.68 59.96 3.02
C GLN A 808 17.00 58.78 3.73
N GLN A 809 16.98 58.87 5.07
CA GLN A 809 16.09 58.16 5.97
C GLN A 809 14.63 58.60 5.76
N GLN A 810 13.69 57.66 5.80
CA GLN A 810 12.33 57.79 6.38
C GLN A 810 11.69 56.39 6.39
N GLN A 811 11.51 55.76 7.57
CA GLN A 811 10.29 55.80 8.40
C GLN A 811 9.00 55.30 7.70
N GLN A 812 8.50 54.15 8.19
CA GLN A 812 7.10 53.73 8.38
C GLN A 812 7.21 52.32 9.00
N GLN A 813 6.86 52.01 10.26
CA GLN A 813 5.56 52.13 10.95
C GLN A 813 4.36 51.74 10.08
N GLN A 814 4.11 50.43 10.01
CA GLN A 814 2.94 49.76 10.58
C GLN A 814 3.23 48.27 10.80
#